data_AF-A0A0U0ZQW5-F1
#
_entry.id   AF-A0A0U0ZQW5-F1
#
_cell.length_a   1.000
_cell.length_b   1.000
_cell.length_c   1.000
_cell.angle_alpha   90.00
_cell.angle_beta   90.00
_cell.angle_gamma   90.00
#
_symmetry.space_group_name_H-M   'P 1'
#
loop_
_entity.id
_entity.type
_entity.pdbx_description
1 polymer ?
#
loop_
_entity_poly.entity_id
_entity_poly.type
_entity_poly.pdbx_seq_one_letter_code
_entity_poly.pdbx_strand_id
1 'polypeptide(L)'
;MGSGGSKSHESFAVAPAAPADSAVSQASVGDSVQITGYSENAAAGLAAISGAGDYQQMSGAVGDMMAKLSDSDMPQLAADTTVGIHTASKEWLQGRTKEELDELAAAQGFPHPEHVSHKALVYWLDPSYPAGLPSKAAIAAKSIERYNEAVASGKLSVVPEPDMPQGFWEATPAAVLEAQTDFFAALEQSKTGHTDERAQAVLDLIEAENKLATAYCPELGDTLAGSKAQAAEMVNAQVGDDYSQVSRTAVKKAIAAEQLPEGARLLDPASGLALLRQSTPESHKTQLGEVIANREQVLAGAVEAKETLQGLTGGSMLDKPYPLSKNDLVNYQHAAGQYQGAQGEWVNWGPTTGSKPSYVSEDVFAQGLRHGAKTMPIADLRGAAEQLGMDPDLAESASRAQLQNWMIGKWHSNIEPSDIEAAIKAKKYPKSVATPTITPSSPTASVAAASAGTTAAVSNGSVTPLTAGSGTWLAKQKQTVAALRHQVASLSDMPARPAASDVASWNFAKGPEMSLGGMHSKSVRTAPDGSLWMFKELKENYAVSEAGANGILHRVGIPTVPVYPHKIGAQSGTVQPLMKGASTFSSDPQKWSQGDVDAIVRYHAAAWVIGDHDAKSENVLRTPSGGMVPIDHGQAFRYWGRDELSTSYNPNGSYGASAPVWNVLYAAAKEGKLAKGVRVRPEAATPVIKAFEAVSDAEYSAMLTPIAKAGATAPLCHWKPAMEKIATAKTGGKANAAQVVDAFVNYGLDRKNNVRKSFLKFFSENGIDGADIIAKAA
;
A
#
# COMPACT_ATOMS: atom_id res chain seq x y z
N MET A 1 44.83 -57.60 30.00
CA MET A 1 44.03 -58.29 31.03
C MET A 1 42.88 -57.37 31.37
N GLY A 2 41.66 -57.83 31.07
CA GLY A 2 40.47 -56.99 31.01
C GLY A 2 39.61 -57.01 32.27
N SER A 3 38.40 -56.49 32.03
CA SER A 3 37.09 -56.78 32.63
C SER A 3 36.88 -56.43 34.11
N GLY A 4 35.74 -55.93 34.54
CA GLY A 4 34.43 -55.68 33.90
C GLY A 4 33.58 -54.85 34.87
N GLY A 5 32.57 -54.07 34.45
CA GLY A 5 31.24 -54.49 33.98
C GLY A 5 30.21 -53.84 34.94
N SER A 6 29.01 -53.38 34.56
CA SER A 6 28.10 -53.72 33.47
C SER A 6 26.98 -52.66 33.38
N LYS A 7 26.43 -52.43 32.17
CA LYS A 7 25.05 -52.78 31.80
C LYS A 7 24.81 -52.55 30.30
N SER A 8 23.91 -53.36 29.76
CA SER A 8 23.84 -53.92 28.42
C SER A 8 22.97 -53.15 27.42
N HIS A 9 23.26 -53.39 26.13
CA HIS A 9 22.43 -53.07 24.97
C HIS A 9 21.12 -53.88 24.96
N GLU A 10 20.02 -53.23 24.59
CA GLU A 10 18.94 -53.83 23.79
C GLU A 10 18.58 -52.90 22.64
N SER A 11 18.52 -53.47 21.44
CA SER A 11 18.16 -52.87 20.16
C SER A 11 16.65 -52.91 19.95
N PHE A 12 16.05 -51.81 19.46
CA PHE A 12 14.72 -51.86 18.84
C PHE A 12 14.63 -51.03 17.55
N ALA A 13 14.21 -51.76 16.52
CA ALA A 13 13.51 -51.42 15.28
C ALA A 13 13.75 -50.05 14.60
N VAL A 14 14.33 -50.13 13.40
CA VAL A 14 14.17 -49.19 12.30
C VAL A 14 12.68 -49.00 11.98
N ALA A 15 12.20 -47.76 12.07
CA ALA A 15 10.94 -47.32 11.47
C ALA A 15 11.25 -46.51 10.19
N PRO A 16 10.35 -46.50 9.19
CA PRO A 16 10.70 -46.48 7.78
C PRO A 16 11.16 -45.11 7.28
N ALA A 17 11.92 -45.14 6.17
CA ALA A 17 12.22 -43.98 5.36
C ALA A 17 10.94 -43.18 5.09
N ALA A 18 10.99 -41.87 5.38
CA ALA A 18 9.93 -40.95 5.01
C ALA A 18 9.71 -41.04 3.49
N PRO A 19 8.45 -41.04 2.99
CA PRO A 19 8.17 -41.10 1.57
C PRO A 19 8.81 -39.90 0.86
N ALA A 20 9.50 -40.19 -0.25
CA ALA A 20 9.53 -39.26 -1.37
C ALA A 20 8.08 -38.95 -1.77
N ASP A 21 7.85 -37.74 -2.25
CA ASP A 21 6.53 -37.15 -2.57
C ASP A 21 5.74 -36.59 -1.37
N SER A 22 6.06 -35.35 -1.03
CA SER A 22 5.02 -34.37 -0.68
C SER A 22 5.22 -33.15 -1.57
N ALA A 23 4.32 -32.98 -2.54
CA ALA A 23 4.25 -31.79 -3.37
C ALA A 23 4.10 -30.58 -2.44
N VAL A 24 5.10 -29.70 -2.49
CA VAL A 24 5.10 -28.44 -1.74
C VAL A 24 3.99 -27.56 -2.33
N SER A 25 2.93 -27.33 -1.57
CA SER A 25 1.88 -26.40 -1.95
C SER A 25 2.44 -24.98 -2.02
N GLN A 26 2.19 -24.34 -3.16
CA GLN A 26 2.60 -23.00 -3.53
C GLN A 26 1.97 -21.94 -2.60
N ALA A 27 2.68 -20.82 -2.39
CA ALA A 27 2.02 -19.56 -2.09
C ALA A 27 1.28 -19.10 -3.35
N SER A 28 0.07 -18.56 -3.18
CA SER A 28 -0.76 -18.12 -4.29
C SER A 28 -0.21 -16.84 -4.94
N VAL A 29 -0.71 -16.52 -6.14
CA VAL A 29 -0.47 -15.22 -6.79
C VAL A 29 -0.93 -14.06 -5.88
N GLY A 30 -1.93 -14.28 -5.01
CA GLY A 30 -2.41 -13.30 -4.03
C GLY A 30 -1.38 -12.95 -2.94
N ASP A 31 -0.67 -13.95 -2.42
CA ASP A 31 0.35 -13.75 -1.38
C ASP A 31 1.56 -12.95 -1.91
N SER A 32 1.87 -13.10 -3.20
CA SER A 32 2.97 -12.42 -3.88
C SER A 32 2.66 -10.93 -4.16
N VAL A 33 1.40 -10.62 -4.46
CA VAL A 33 0.91 -9.24 -4.67
C VAL A 33 0.85 -8.50 -3.33
N GLN A 34 0.41 -9.16 -2.26
CA GLN A 34 0.40 -8.59 -0.90
C GLN A 34 1.81 -8.29 -0.38
N ILE A 35 2.78 -9.18 -0.59
CA ILE A 35 4.19 -8.96 -0.20
C ILE A 35 4.83 -7.81 -0.99
N THR A 36 4.52 -7.68 -2.28
CA THR A 36 5.06 -6.61 -3.14
C THR A 36 4.47 -5.24 -2.77
N GLY A 37 3.15 -5.16 -2.60
CA GLY A 37 2.48 -3.92 -2.14
C GLY A 37 2.92 -3.50 -0.74
N TYR A 38 3.15 -4.46 0.16
CA TYR A 38 3.71 -4.18 1.48
C TYR A 38 5.14 -3.59 1.39
N SER A 39 5.97 -4.14 0.49
CA SER A 39 7.38 -3.73 0.34
C SER A 39 7.52 -2.33 -0.26
N GLU A 40 6.66 -1.98 -1.22
CA GLU A 40 6.59 -0.62 -1.80
C GLU A 40 6.12 0.40 -0.75
N ASN A 41 5.11 0.04 0.05
CA ASN A 41 4.62 0.89 1.14
C ASN A 41 5.66 1.07 2.26
N ALA A 42 6.41 0.02 2.61
CA ALA A 42 7.47 0.09 3.61
C ALA A 42 8.66 0.95 3.14
N ALA A 43 9.05 0.85 1.87
CA ALA A 43 10.12 1.67 1.29
C ALA A 43 9.70 3.15 1.17
N ALA A 44 8.46 3.41 0.74
CA ALA A 44 7.91 4.76 0.67
C ALA A 44 7.82 5.41 2.07
N GLY A 45 7.39 4.65 3.09
CA GLY A 45 7.31 5.14 4.46
C GLY A 45 8.68 5.48 5.06
N LEU A 46 9.70 4.63 4.88
CA LEU A 46 11.05 4.90 5.38
C LEU A 46 11.69 6.10 4.67
N ALA A 47 11.42 6.27 3.37
CA ALA A 47 11.85 7.45 2.62
C ALA A 47 11.14 8.73 3.12
N ALA A 48 9.86 8.64 3.51
CA ALA A 48 9.12 9.76 4.09
C ALA A 48 9.67 10.17 5.47
N ILE A 49 10.08 9.21 6.33
CA ILE A 49 10.73 9.50 7.61
C ILE A 49 12.08 10.20 7.38
N SER A 50 12.90 9.67 6.46
CA SER A 50 14.24 10.19 6.18
C SER A 50 14.21 11.54 5.47
N GLY A 51 13.19 11.79 4.64
CA GLY A 51 12.99 13.01 3.87
C GLY A 51 12.11 14.07 4.53
N ALA A 52 11.66 13.85 5.76
CA ALA A 52 10.80 14.78 6.48
C ALA A 52 11.52 16.12 6.73
N GLY A 53 10.85 17.23 6.39
CA GLY A 53 11.37 18.59 6.55
C GLY A 53 11.28 19.08 8.00
N ASP A 54 10.31 18.59 8.76
CA ASP A 54 10.04 18.95 10.15
C ASP A 54 9.63 17.74 11.02
N TYR A 55 9.52 17.96 12.33
CA TYR A 55 9.22 16.90 13.29
C TYR A 55 7.80 16.34 13.15
N GLN A 56 6.80 17.15 12.76
CA GLN A 56 5.43 16.66 12.55
C GLN A 56 5.37 15.71 11.34
N GLN A 57 6.06 16.03 10.25
CA GLN A 57 6.17 15.17 9.07
C GLN A 57 6.90 13.86 9.40
N MET A 58 7.98 13.93 10.17
CA MET A 58 8.73 12.75 10.61
C MET A 58 7.87 11.86 11.52
N SER A 59 7.25 12.46 12.54
CA SER A 59 6.42 11.75 13.51
C SER A 59 5.15 11.17 12.88
N GLY A 60 4.51 11.91 11.96
CA GLY A 60 3.38 11.43 11.18
C GLY A 60 3.76 10.24 10.29
N ALA A 61 4.91 10.31 9.61
CA ALA A 61 5.41 9.19 8.80
C ALA A 61 5.74 7.95 9.64
N VAL A 62 6.30 8.13 10.85
CA VAL A 62 6.51 7.03 11.80
C VAL A 62 5.17 6.44 12.29
N GLY A 63 4.21 7.29 12.66
CA GLY A 63 2.87 6.87 13.12
C GLY A 63 2.10 6.10 12.05
N ASP A 64 2.03 6.63 10.83
CA ASP A 64 1.38 6.01 9.67
C ASP A 64 1.98 4.63 9.37
N MET A 65 3.31 4.51 9.47
CA MET A 65 3.99 3.24 9.28
C MET A 65 3.67 2.27 10.42
N MET A 66 3.77 2.70 11.68
CA MET A 66 3.49 1.84 12.84
C MET A 66 2.04 1.34 12.87
N ALA A 67 1.07 2.17 12.44
CA ALA A 67 -0.34 1.78 12.30
C ALA A 67 -0.57 0.76 11.17
N LYS A 68 0.09 0.93 10.02
CA LYS A 68 0.04 -0.06 8.92
C LYS A 68 0.71 -1.38 9.29
N LEU A 69 1.59 -1.37 10.30
CA LEU A 69 2.27 -2.57 10.80
C LEU A 69 1.44 -3.36 11.80
N SER A 70 0.55 -2.71 12.56
CA SER A 70 -0.33 -3.39 13.52
C SER A 70 -1.43 -4.23 12.86
N ASP A 71 -1.81 -3.90 11.62
CA ASP A 71 -2.84 -4.62 10.84
C ASP A 71 -2.25 -5.69 9.89
N SER A 72 -0.95 -5.98 10.00
CA SER A 72 -0.26 -6.88 9.07
C SER A 72 -0.41 -8.36 9.46
N ASP A 73 -0.94 -9.17 8.52
CA ASP A 73 -0.93 -10.65 8.61
C ASP A 73 0.49 -11.27 8.53
N MET A 74 1.55 -10.44 8.48
CA MET A 74 2.95 -10.84 8.37
C MET A 74 3.81 -10.33 9.55
N PRO A 75 3.71 -10.97 10.73
CA PRO A 75 4.29 -10.46 11.99
C PRO A 75 5.82 -10.30 11.99
N GLN A 76 6.55 -11.12 11.22
CA GLN A 76 8.01 -11.00 11.14
C GLN A 76 8.46 -9.83 10.24
N LEU A 77 7.70 -9.51 9.20
CA LEU A 77 7.93 -8.36 8.34
C LEU A 77 7.50 -7.06 9.04
N ALA A 78 6.49 -7.16 9.90
CA ALA A 78 6.10 -6.07 10.79
C ALA A 78 7.23 -5.72 11.77
N ALA A 79 7.83 -6.74 12.41
CA ALA A 79 8.98 -6.57 13.31
C ALA A 79 10.23 -5.99 12.60
N ASP A 80 10.56 -6.46 11.39
CA ASP A 80 11.72 -5.97 10.63
C ASP A 80 11.53 -4.53 10.12
N THR A 81 10.29 -4.15 9.78
CA THR A 81 9.96 -2.77 9.39
C THR A 81 9.99 -1.86 10.61
N THR A 82 9.55 -2.34 11.79
CA THR A 82 9.67 -1.63 13.07
C THR A 82 11.13 -1.28 13.38
N VAL A 83 12.08 -2.20 13.16
CA VAL A 83 13.52 -1.91 13.31
C VAL A 83 14.01 -0.85 12.32
N GLY A 84 13.51 -0.87 11.08
CA GLY A 84 13.82 0.15 10.07
C GLY A 84 13.31 1.54 10.48
N ILE A 85 12.09 1.60 11.01
CA ILE A 85 11.47 2.84 11.52
C ILE A 85 12.27 3.40 12.69
N HIS A 86 12.65 2.55 13.66
CA HIS A 86 13.53 2.94 14.77
C HIS A 86 14.85 3.52 14.28
N THR A 87 15.43 2.93 13.23
CA THR A 87 16.73 3.38 12.71
C THR A 87 16.60 4.72 12.00
N ALA A 88 15.63 4.86 11.10
CA ALA A 88 15.42 6.08 10.32
C ALA A 88 15.01 7.28 11.20
N SER A 89 14.09 7.08 12.15
CA SER A 89 13.67 8.10 13.11
C SER A 89 14.85 8.59 13.96
N LYS A 90 15.64 7.64 14.47
CA LYS A 90 16.82 7.95 15.26
C LYS A 90 17.89 8.69 14.47
N GLU A 91 18.15 8.29 13.23
CA GLU A 91 19.12 8.99 12.36
C GLU A 91 18.67 10.43 12.06
N TRP A 92 17.38 10.64 11.81
CA TRP A 92 16.81 11.97 11.61
C TRP A 92 17.01 12.85 12.85
N LEU A 93 16.71 12.33 14.05
CA LEU A 93 16.88 13.05 15.32
C LEU A 93 18.35 13.28 15.69
N GLN A 94 19.23 12.33 15.38
CA GLN A 94 20.67 12.47 15.61
C GLN A 94 21.32 13.54 14.74
N GLY A 95 20.75 13.82 13.57
CA GLY A 95 21.19 14.89 12.67
C GLY A 95 20.92 16.32 13.20
N ARG A 96 20.15 16.47 14.29
CA ARG A 96 19.80 17.77 14.88
C ARG A 96 20.77 18.19 15.98
N THR A 97 20.94 19.49 16.12
CA THR A 97 21.69 20.13 17.21
C THR A 97 20.98 19.95 18.55
N LYS A 98 21.68 20.22 19.66
CA LYS A 98 21.08 20.10 21.00
C LYS A 98 19.99 21.14 21.19
N GLU A 99 20.22 22.35 20.72
CA GLU A 99 19.29 23.48 20.80
C GLU A 99 18.01 23.19 20.01
N GLU A 100 18.11 22.66 18.79
CA GLU A 100 16.93 22.22 18.02
C GLU A 100 16.14 21.11 18.73
N LEU A 101 16.83 20.15 19.37
CA LEU A 101 16.16 19.10 20.13
C LEU A 101 15.51 19.64 21.42
N ASP A 102 16.06 20.69 22.02
CA ASP A 102 15.46 21.34 23.19
C ASP A 102 14.13 22.02 22.83
N GLU A 103 14.13 22.78 21.73
CA GLU A 103 12.91 23.40 21.21
C GLU A 103 11.85 22.37 20.82
N LEU A 104 12.27 21.29 20.13
CA LEU A 104 11.38 20.20 19.76
C LEU A 104 10.82 19.49 21.00
N ALA A 105 11.66 19.15 21.97
CA ALA A 105 11.23 18.47 23.20
C ALA A 105 10.27 19.34 24.01
N ALA A 106 10.56 20.64 24.18
CA ALA A 106 9.65 21.57 24.83
C ALA A 106 8.28 21.64 24.12
N ALA A 107 8.29 21.74 22.78
CA ALA A 107 7.07 21.74 21.98
C ALA A 107 6.25 20.43 22.08
N GLN A 108 6.91 19.31 22.37
CA GLN A 108 6.28 18.01 22.62
C GLN A 108 5.91 17.79 24.11
N GLY A 109 6.11 18.79 24.97
CA GLY A 109 5.81 18.69 26.39
C GLY A 109 6.82 17.87 27.18
N PHE A 110 8.10 17.97 26.84
CA PHE A 110 9.19 17.57 27.73
C PHE A 110 9.53 18.68 28.73
N PRO A 111 9.62 18.39 30.04
CA PRO A 111 9.97 19.40 31.04
C PRO A 111 11.47 19.66 31.03
N HIS A 112 11.89 20.93 30.96
CA HIS A 112 13.29 21.36 31.14
C HIS A 112 14.32 20.61 30.26
N PRO A 113 14.14 20.55 28.93
CA PRO A 113 15.00 19.77 28.03
C PRO A 113 16.49 20.19 28.06
N GLU A 114 16.78 21.44 28.43
CA GLU A 114 18.12 21.96 28.65
C GLU A 114 18.90 21.18 29.73
N HIS A 115 18.20 20.52 30.65
CA HIS A 115 18.80 19.76 31.76
C HIS A 115 19.12 18.28 31.43
N VAL A 116 18.84 17.80 30.22
CA VAL A 116 19.15 16.43 29.78
C VAL A 116 20.10 16.40 28.58
N SER A 117 20.72 15.25 28.35
CA SER A 117 21.72 15.11 27.29
C SER A 117 21.08 15.00 25.91
N HIS A 118 21.81 15.39 24.87
CA HIS A 118 21.41 15.20 23.46
C HIS A 118 20.91 13.77 23.19
N LYS A 119 21.68 12.76 23.64
CA LYS A 119 21.30 11.35 23.51
C LYS A 119 19.97 11.00 24.21
N ALA A 120 19.69 11.61 25.35
CA ALA A 120 18.46 11.37 26.10
C ALA A 120 17.25 12.00 25.39
N LEU A 121 17.41 13.19 24.81
CA LEU A 121 16.38 13.85 24.01
C LEU A 121 16.11 13.12 22.69
N VAL A 122 17.15 12.67 21.98
CA VAL A 122 17.00 11.81 20.80
C VAL A 122 16.17 10.57 21.14
N TYR A 123 16.42 9.94 22.28
CA TYR A 123 15.66 8.77 22.69
C TYR A 123 14.22 9.10 23.10
N TRP A 124 14.00 10.22 23.80
CA TRP A 124 12.68 10.62 24.27
C TRP A 124 11.77 11.09 23.12
N LEU A 125 12.32 11.89 22.20
CA LEU A 125 11.63 12.44 21.03
C LEU A 125 11.32 11.40 19.95
N ASP A 126 11.94 10.22 19.99
CA ASP A 126 11.79 9.20 18.95
C ASP A 126 10.39 8.54 19.02
N PRO A 127 9.48 8.81 18.07
CA PRO A 127 8.10 8.31 18.07
C PRO A 127 8.01 6.81 17.77
N SER A 128 9.10 6.18 17.33
CA SER A 128 9.15 4.73 17.15
C SER A 128 9.13 3.97 18.48
N TYR A 129 9.59 4.60 19.56
CA TYR A 129 9.44 4.08 20.92
C TYR A 129 8.10 4.49 21.51
N PRO A 130 7.34 3.55 22.14
CA PRO A 130 6.12 3.90 22.84
C PRO A 130 6.36 5.04 23.83
N ALA A 131 5.49 6.05 23.80
CA ALA A 131 5.62 7.21 24.66
C ALA A 131 5.57 6.84 26.16
N GLY A 132 4.90 5.73 26.49
CA GLY A 132 4.79 5.16 27.83
C GLY A 132 5.95 4.34 28.36
N LEU A 133 7.09 4.27 27.67
CA LEU A 133 8.22 3.51 28.18
C LEU A 133 8.72 4.11 29.51
N PRO A 134 8.92 3.30 30.57
CA PRO A 134 9.45 3.78 31.84
C PRO A 134 10.80 4.51 31.71
N SER A 135 11.59 4.17 30.69
CA SER A 135 12.83 4.86 30.35
C SER A 135 12.62 6.31 29.88
N LYS A 136 11.54 6.60 29.13
CA LYS A 136 11.18 7.97 28.73
C LYS A 136 10.71 8.79 29.93
N ALA A 137 9.86 8.20 30.77
CA ALA A 137 9.42 8.81 32.02
C ALA A 137 10.60 9.12 32.96
N ALA A 138 11.56 8.20 33.09
CA ALA A 138 12.77 8.41 33.90
C ALA A 138 13.65 9.55 33.38
N ILE A 139 13.72 9.76 32.06
CA ILE A 139 14.48 10.88 31.47
C ILE A 139 13.81 12.21 31.81
N ALA A 140 12.47 12.30 31.72
CA ALA A 140 11.71 13.49 32.11
C ALA A 140 11.75 13.75 33.63
N ALA A 141 11.70 12.70 34.46
CA ALA A 141 11.88 12.85 35.91
C ALA A 141 13.27 13.41 36.25
N LYS A 142 14.31 12.98 35.52
CA LYS A 142 15.68 13.45 35.73
C LYS A 142 15.89 14.89 35.27
N SER A 143 15.18 15.37 34.25
CA SER A 143 15.25 16.80 33.87
C SER A 143 14.63 17.69 34.95
N ILE A 144 13.48 17.29 35.51
CA ILE A 144 12.83 17.99 36.63
C ILE A 144 13.72 17.99 37.88
N GLU A 145 14.32 16.85 38.25
CA GLU A 145 15.23 16.77 39.40
C GLU A 145 16.39 17.77 39.27
N ARG A 146 17.02 17.83 38.09
CA ARG A 146 18.14 18.75 37.80
C ARG A 146 17.71 20.21 37.72
N TYR A 147 16.50 20.48 37.24
CA TYR A 147 15.93 21.83 37.26
C TYR A 147 15.65 22.29 38.70
N ASN A 148 15.02 21.44 39.52
CA ASN A 148 14.75 21.73 40.92
C ASN A 148 16.03 21.91 41.74
N GLU A 149 17.07 21.12 41.47
CA GLU A 149 18.42 21.36 42.02
C GLU A 149 18.97 22.73 41.59
N ALA A 150 18.76 23.14 40.34
CA ALA A 150 19.20 24.44 39.85
C ALA A 150 18.42 25.60 40.50
N VAL A 151 17.10 25.47 40.67
CA VAL A 151 16.24 26.43 41.38
C VAL A 151 16.62 26.51 42.86
N ALA A 152 16.76 25.38 43.56
CA ALA A 152 17.18 25.32 44.96
C ALA A 152 18.61 25.84 45.18
N SER A 153 19.48 25.74 44.17
CA SER A 153 20.82 26.35 44.18
C SER A 153 20.82 27.87 43.86
N GLY A 154 19.65 28.45 43.59
CA GLY A 154 19.48 29.88 43.29
C GLY A 154 19.86 30.29 41.86
N LYS A 155 19.93 29.34 40.91
CA LYS A 155 20.32 29.61 39.52
C LYS A 155 19.16 30.02 38.60
N LEU A 156 17.90 29.81 39.00
CA LEU A 156 16.69 30.09 38.21
C LEU A 156 15.59 30.69 39.11
N SER A 157 14.83 31.67 38.60
CA SER A 157 13.78 32.40 39.35
C SER A 157 12.40 32.14 38.73
N VAL A 158 11.39 31.82 39.56
CA VAL A 158 10.03 31.40 39.15
C VAL A 158 9.06 32.59 39.06
N VAL A 159 8.15 32.59 38.07
CA VAL A 159 7.09 33.59 37.77
C VAL A 159 5.73 33.10 38.32
N PRO A 160 4.76 33.98 38.72
CA PRO A 160 3.62 33.64 39.58
C PRO A 160 2.46 32.85 38.91
N GLU A 161 1.73 32.09 39.74
CA GLU A 161 0.60 31.19 39.42
C GLU A 161 -0.70 31.87 38.91
N PRO A 162 -1.39 31.31 37.89
CA PRO A 162 -2.80 31.58 37.63
C PRO A 162 -3.74 30.78 38.57
N ASP A 163 -5.02 31.15 38.65
CA ASP A 163 -6.05 30.43 39.41
C ASP A 163 -6.51 29.12 38.71
N MET A 164 -6.79 28.08 39.49
CA MET A 164 -7.20 26.74 39.02
C MET A 164 -8.62 26.72 38.40
N PRO A 165 -8.81 26.18 37.18
CA PRO A 165 -10.13 26.04 36.56
C PRO A 165 -11.08 25.10 37.33
N GLN A 166 -12.38 25.35 37.24
CA GLN A 166 -13.41 24.50 37.87
C GLN A 166 -13.41 23.09 37.27
N GLY A 167 -13.47 22.05 38.12
CA GLY A 167 -13.42 20.65 37.70
C GLY A 167 -12.02 20.08 37.48
N PHE A 168 -10.98 20.90 37.68
CA PHE A 168 -9.59 20.49 37.64
C PHE A 168 -9.08 20.17 39.04
N TRP A 169 -8.06 19.33 39.13
CA TRP A 169 -7.39 18.97 40.38
C TRP A 169 -5.97 19.54 40.41
N GLU A 170 -5.54 19.96 41.59
CA GLU A 170 -4.20 20.51 41.81
C GLU A 170 -3.16 19.38 41.76
N ALA A 171 -2.22 19.47 40.82
CA ALA A 171 -1.26 18.43 40.52
C ALA A 171 0.18 18.94 40.68
N THR A 172 1.04 18.14 41.32
CA THR A 172 2.50 18.37 41.26
C THR A 172 3.06 17.80 39.96
N PRO A 173 4.27 18.22 39.50
CA PRO A 173 4.92 17.60 38.34
C PRO A 173 5.08 16.08 38.48
N ALA A 174 5.34 15.59 39.69
CA ALA A 174 5.43 14.16 39.97
C ALA A 174 4.06 13.46 39.82
N ALA A 175 2.97 14.07 40.29
CA ALA A 175 1.63 13.53 40.15
C ALA A 175 1.14 13.54 38.68
N VAL A 176 1.55 14.54 37.90
CA VAL A 176 1.31 14.56 36.45
C VAL A 176 2.05 13.42 35.76
N LEU A 177 3.32 13.18 36.13
CA LEU A 177 4.10 12.06 35.57
C LEU A 177 3.51 10.69 35.95
N GLU A 178 3.00 10.55 37.17
CA GLU A 178 2.28 9.35 37.60
C GLU A 178 1.00 9.15 36.77
N ALA A 179 0.18 10.19 36.61
CA ALA A 179 -1.01 10.14 35.77
C ALA A 179 -0.68 9.83 34.30
N GLN A 180 0.45 10.31 33.77
CA GLN A 180 0.94 9.93 32.44
C GLN A 180 1.33 8.46 32.38
N THR A 181 2.01 7.96 33.41
CA THR A 181 2.41 6.55 33.49
C THR A 181 1.19 5.64 33.56
N ASP A 182 0.19 5.99 34.39
CA ASP A 182 -1.09 5.30 34.49
C ASP A 182 -1.81 5.27 33.13
N PHE A 183 -1.88 6.41 32.45
CA PHE A 183 -2.48 6.53 31.12
C PHE A 183 -1.84 5.58 30.11
N PHE A 184 -0.51 5.55 30.05
CA PHE A 184 0.18 4.64 29.13
C PHE A 184 0.02 3.17 29.49
N ALA A 185 -0.05 2.85 30.79
CA ALA A 185 -0.33 1.48 31.24
C ALA A 185 -1.75 1.05 30.81
N ALA A 186 -2.75 1.90 30.99
CA ALA A 186 -4.11 1.66 30.53
C ALA A 186 -4.19 1.52 29.00
N LEU A 187 -3.42 2.34 28.26
CA LEU A 187 -3.34 2.27 26.81
C LEU A 187 -2.83 0.90 26.34
N GLU A 188 -1.76 0.38 26.94
CA GLU A 188 -1.25 -0.95 26.59
C GLU A 188 -2.23 -2.07 26.96
N GLN A 189 -2.91 -1.96 28.11
CA GLN A 189 -3.93 -2.95 28.50
C GLN A 189 -5.09 -2.98 27.50
N SER A 190 -5.51 -1.83 26.98
CA SER A 190 -6.61 -1.74 26.01
C SER A 190 -6.34 -2.47 24.66
N LYS A 191 -5.07 -2.80 24.37
CA LYS A 191 -4.64 -3.47 23.13
C LYS A 191 -4.70 -5.00 23.19
N THR A 192 -4.80 -5.61 24.38
CA THR A 192 -4.65 -7.06 24.56
C THR A 192 -5.85 -7.67 25.30
N GLY A 193 -6.13 -8.96 25.08
CA GLY A 193 -7.23 -9.67 25.76
C GLY A 193 -8.47 -9.88 24.90
N HIS A 194 -9.50 -10.49 25.50
CA HIS A 194 -10.78 -10.75 24.83
C HIS A 194 -11.68 -9.51 24.84
N THR A 195 -12.72 -9.50 24.00
CA THR A 195 -13.56 -8.31 23.76
C THR A 195 -14.08 -7.62 25.02
N ASP A 196 -14.58 -8.38 26.00
CA ASP A 196 -15.14 -7.83 27.25
C ASP A 196 -14.07 -7.21 28.16
N GLU A 197 -12.90 -7.84 28.24
CA GLU A 197 -11.74 -7.37 29.01
C GLU A 197 -11.18 -6.09 28.38
N ARG A 198 -11.03 -6.10 27.06
CA ARG A 198 -10.59 -4.94 26.29
C ARG A 198 -11.57 -3.78 26.38
N ALA A 199 -12.87 -4.06 26.39
CA ALA A 199 -13.89 -3.03 26.52
C ALA A 199 -13.80 -2.34 27.89
N GLN A 200 -13.52 -3.10 28.95
CA GLN A 200 -13.25 -2.51 30.26
C GLN A 200 -11.95 -1.69 30.22
N ALA A 201 -10.87 -2.23 29.66
CA ALA A 201 -9.59 -1.52 29.56
C ALA A 201 -9.67 -0.23 28.72
N VAL A 202 -10.59 -0.13 27.75
CA VAL A 202 -10.88 1.13 27.02
C VAL A 202 -11.57 2.15 27.93
N LEU A 203 -12.48 1.74 28.80
CA LEU A 203 -13.09 2.64 29.78
C LEU A 203 -12.05 3.12 30.80
N ASP A 204 -11.18 2.21 31.26
CA ASP A 204 -10.10 2.54 32.19
C ASP A 204 -9.08 3.51 31.53
N LEU A 205 -8.82 3.36 30.23
CA LEU A 205 -8.02 4.31 29.44
C LEU A 205 -8.67 5.70 29.38
N ILE A 206 -9.98 5.79 29.14
CA ILE A 206 -10.71 7.06 29.12
C ILE A 206 -10.69 7.71 30.51
N GLU A 207 -10.78 6.93 31.58
CA GLU A 207 -10.66 7.43 32.95
C GLU A 207 -9.26 8.02 33.21
N ALA A 208 -8.20 7.33 32.77
CA ALA A 208 -6.84 7.83 32.88
C ALA A 208 -6.60 9.11 32.03
N GLU A 209 -7.18 9.18 30.83
CA GLU A 209 -7.18 10.39 30.01
C GLU A 209 -7.87 11.56 30.75
N ASN A 210 -9.05 11.30 31.34
CA ASN A 210 -9.81 12.31 32.07
C ASN A 210 -9.03 12.85 33.27
N LYS A 211 -8.31 11.98 33.99
CA LYS A 211 -7.41 12.37 35.09
C LYS A 211 -6.30 13.31 34.59
N LEU A 212 -5.71 13.04 33.42
CA LEU A 212 -4.73 13.95 32.81
C LEU A 212 -5.35 15.25 32.30
N ALA A 213 -6.48 15.19 31.59
CA ALA A 213 -7.16 16.34 31.01
C ALA A 213 -7.52 17.39 32.08
N THR A 214 -7.88 16.93 33.26
CA THR A 214 -8.28 17.76 34.41
C THR A 214 -7.12 18.11 35.36
N ALA A 215 -5.87 17.71 35.09
CA ALA A 215 -4.74 18.07 35.93
C ALA A 215 -4.40 19.57 35.80
N TYR A 216 -4.13 20.25 36.91
CA TYR A 216 -3.68 21.63 36.95
C TYR A 216 -2.31 21.73 37.63
N CYS A 217 -1.27 22.01 36.84
CA CYS A 217 0.11 22.16 37.33
C CYS A 217 0.75 23.38 36.65
N PRO A 218 0.72 24.57 37.28
CA PRO A 218 1.32 25.79 36.74
C PRO A 218 2.83 25.65 36.45
N GLU A 219 3.54 24.87 37.26
CA GLU A 219 4.98 24.61 37.13
C GLU A 219 5.36 23.97 35.79
N LEU A 220 4.44 23.22 35.18
CA LEU A 220 4.65 22.58 33.88
C LEU A 220 4.20 23.45 32.70
N GLY A 221 3.40 24.51 32.90
CA GLY A 221 2.98 25.41 31.82
C GLY A 221 2.54 24.71 30.52
N ASP A 222 3.14 25.09 29.39
CA ASP A 222 2.86 24.53 28.06
C ASP A 222 3.16 23.03 27.94
N THR A 223 4.06 22.50 28.77
CA THR A 223 4.43 21.08 28.80
C THR A 223 3.24 20.20 29.18
N LEU A 224 2.43 20.65 30.13
CA LEU A 224 1.20 19.95 30.52
C LEU A 224 0.15 20.03 29.41
N ALA A 225 0.03 21.17 28.72
CA ALA A 225 -0.91 21.33 27.61
C ALA A 225 -0.61 20.35 26.46
N GLY A 226 0.66 20.22 26.07
CA GLY A 226 1.10 19.24 25.07
C GLY A 226 0.81 17.80 25.50
N SER A 227 1.03 17.46 26.77
CA SER A 227 0.76 16.14 27.32
C SER A 227 -0.73 15.77 27.26
N LYS A 228 -1.63 16.72 27.57
CA LYS A 228 -3.08 16.53 27.47
C LYS A 228 -3.53 16.31 26.03
N ALA A 229 -2.98 17.08 25.09
CA ALA A 229 -3.30 16.94 23.66
C ALA A 229 -2.86 15.57 23.13
N GLN A 230 -1.65 15.12 23.49
CA GLN A 230 -1.13 13.80 23.11
C GLN A 230 -2.00 12.67 23.66
N ALA A 231 -2.40 12.74 24.94
CA ALA A 231 -3.28 11.72 25.53
C ALA A 231 -4.62 11.65 24.78
N ALA A 232 -5.22 12.80 24.46
CA ALA A 232 -6.48 12.85 23.72
C ALA A 232 -6.36 12.27 22.30
N GLU A 233 -5.25 12.54 21.60
CA GLU A 233 -4.96 11.97 20.29
C GLU A 233 -4.79 10.45 20.33
N MET A 234 -4.08 9.93 21.33
CA MET A 234 -3.90 8.48 21.49
C MET A 234 -5.20 7.76 21.81
N VAL A 235 -6.07 8.35 22.63
CA VAL A 235 -7.41 7.80 22.85
C VAL A 235 -8.23 7.83 21.57
N ASN A 236 -8.20 8.92 20.79
CA ASN A 236 -8.86 8.99 19.48
C ASN A 236 -8.41 7.85 18.56
N ALA A 237 -7.10 7.60 18.47
CA ALA A 237 -6.55 6.51 17.66
C ALA A 237 -7.03 5.14 18.15
N GLN A 238 -7.14 4.94 19.47
CA GLN A 238 -7.57 3.68 20.05
C GLN A 238 -9.07 3.41 19.86
N VAL A 239 -9.91 4.45 19.87
CA VAL A 239 -11.38 4.31 19.78
C VAL A 239 -11.95 4.59 18.39
N GLY A 240 -11.13 5.05 17.44
CA GLY A 240 -11.54 5.60 16.14
C GLY A 240 -12.04 4.61 15.08
N ASP A 241 -12.09 3.30 15.40
CA ASP A 241 -12.84 2.35 14.57
C ASP A 241 -14.30 2.27 15.05
N ASP A 242 -15.18 3.01 14.36
CA ASP A 242 -16.63 3.09 14.59
C ASP A 242 -17.34 1.72 14.54
N TYR A 243 -16.68 0.66 14.06
CA TYR A 243 -17.26 -0.67 13.95
C TYR A 243 -16.65 -1.70 14.91
N SER A 244 -15.65 -1.31 15.70
CA SER A 244 -14.98 -2.23 16.64
C SER A 244 -15.96 -2.80 17.67
N GLN A 245 -15.98 -4.14 17.80
CA GLN A 245 -16.82 -4.82 18.80
C GLN A 245 -16.42 -4.44 20.24
N VAL A 246 -15.16 -4.05 20.44
CA VAL A 246 -14.63 -3.58 21.73
C VAL A 246 -15.28 -2.25 22.12
N SER A 247 -15.24 -1.25 21.24
CA SER A 247 -15.84 0.08 21.47
C SER A 247 -17.35 -0.04 21.69
N ARG A 248 -18.03 -0.89 20.91
CA ARG A 248 -19.47 -1.17 21.10
C ARG A 248 -19.77 -1.73 22.48
N THR A 249 -18.92 -2.65 22.94
CA THR A 249 -19.07 -3.28 24.25
C THR A 249 -18.74 -2.29 25.39
N ALA A 250 -17.77 -1.41 25.19
CA ALA A 250 -17.42 -0.36 26.14
C ALA A 250 -18.57 0.64 26.33
N VAL A 251 -19.18 1.13 25.25
CA VAL A 251 -20.36 2.01 25.33
C VAL A 251 -21.53 1.31 26.03
N LYS A 252 -21.80 0.03 25.72
CA LYS A 252 -22.85 -0.75 26.42
C LYS A 252 -22.58 -0.86 27.92
N LYS A 253 -21.32 -1.12 28.31
CA LYS A 253 -20.91 -1.17 29.72
C LYS A 253 -21.09 0.20 30.40
N ALA A 254 -20.70 1.29 29.74
CA ALA A 254 -20.88 2.64 30.26
C ALA A 254 -22.35 3.04 30.41
N ILE A 255 -23.23 2.65 29.48
CA ILE A 255 -24.68 2.82 29.63
C ILE A 255 -25.20 2.01 30.82
N ALA A 256 -24.79 0.73 30.94
CA ALA A 256 -25.20 -0.14 32.04
C ALA A 256 -24.68 0.34 33.42
N ALA A 257 -23.56 1.05 33.43
CA ALA A 257 -22.98 1.69 34.61
C ALA A 257 -23.51 3.12 34.85
N GLU A 258 -24.52 3.56 34.09
CA GLU A 258 -25.14 4.90 34.19
C GLU A 258 -24.18 6.07 33.95
N GLN A 259 -23.04 5.81 33.29
CA GLN A 259 -22.08 6.84 32.89
C GLN A 259 -22.48 7.54 31.58
N LEU A 260 -23.37 6.91 30.79
CA LEU A 260 -23.94 7.45 29.56
C LEU A 260 -25.47 7.36 29.57
N PRO A 261 -26.18 8.29 28.91
CA PRO A 261 -27.62 8.18 28.73
C PRO A 261 -27.98 6.98 27.85
N GLU A 262 -29.18 6.39 28.05
CA GLU A 262 -29.64 5.22 27.27
C GLU A 262 -29.61 5.49 25.75
N GLY A 263 -29.94 6.71 25.33
CA GLY A 263 -29.92 7.16 23.94
C GLY A 263 -28.55 7.10 23.28
N ALA A 264 -27.44 7.06 24.02
CA ALA A 264 -26.09 6.89 23.48
C ALA A 264 -25.93 5.58 22.68
N ARG A 265 -26.80 4.59 22.91
CA ARG A 265 -26.86 3.36 22.11
C ARG A 265 -27.07 3.62 20.61
N LEU A 266 -27.75 4.73 20.30
CA LEU A 266 -28.09 5.12 18.93
C LEU A 266 -26.92 5.79 18.21
N LEU A 267 -25.88 6.21 18.93
CA LEU A 267 -24.65 6.76 18.35
C LEU A 267 -23.74 5.64 17.87
N ASP A 268 -22.88 5.97 16.90
CA ASP A 268 -21.70 5.15 16.66
C ASP A 268 -20.81 5.09 17.94
N PRO A 269 -19.98 4.06 18.07
CA PRO A 269 -19.21 3.84 19.29
C PRO A 269 -18.22 4.96 19.62
N ALA A 270 -17.60 5.59 18.62
CA ALA A 270 -16.63 6.67 18.86
C ALA A 270 -17.33 7.90 19.43
N SER A 271 -18.46 8.30 18.83
CA SER A 271 -19.33 9.37 19.35
C SER A 271 -19.86 9.04 20.75
N GLY A 272 -20.23 7.78 21.00
CA GLY A 272 -20.66 7.32 22.33
C GLY A 272 -19.56 7.47 23.40
N LEU A 273 -18.32 7.10 23.08
CA LEU A 273 -17.18 7.25 24.00
C LEU A 273 -16.72 8.70 24.15
N ALA A 274 -16.89 9.54 23.13
CA ALA A 274 -16.60 10.98 23.22
C ALA A 274 -17.40 11.68 24.32
N LEU A 275 -18.65 11.26 24.56
CA LEU A 275 -19.47 11.79 25.66
C LEU A 275 -18.86 11.58 27.05
N LEU A 276 -18.08 10.51 27.25
CA LEU A 276 -17.41 10.21 28.53
C LEU A 276 -16.15 11.05 28.79
N ARG A 277 -15.60 11.69 27.77
CA ARG A 277 -14.26 12.29 27.82
C ARG A 277 -14.32 13.75 28.27
N GLN A 278 -13.45 14.13 29.20
CA GLN A 278 -13.29 15.51 29.68
C GLN A 278 -12.52 16.38 28.68
N SER A 279 -11.73 15.76 27.80
CA SER A 279 -11.08 16.41 26.67
C SER A 279 -12.05 16.78 25.54
N THR A 280 -13.26 16.20 25.51
CA THR A 280 -14.26 16.53 24.49
C THR A 280 -14.94 17.85 24.81
N PRO A 281 -14.92 18.85 23.89
CA PRO A 281 -15.55 20.13 24.12
C PRO A 281 -17.04 20.01 24.42
N GLU A 282 -17.54 20.81 25.36
CA GLU A 282 -18.94 20.78 25.79
C GLU A 282 -19.92 21.07 24.64
N SER A 283 -19.52 21.93 23.69
CA SER A 283 -20.29 22.19 22.47
C SER A 283 -20.47 20.94 21.61
N HIS A 284 -19.47 20.06 21.56
CA HIS A 284 -19.55 18.81 20.82
C HIS A 284 -20.45 17.80 21.54
N LYS A 285 -20.36 17.70 22.88
CA LYS A 285 -21.28 16.86 23.68
C LYS A 285 -22.73 17.28 23.49
N THR A 286 -22.99 18.58 23.44
CA THR A 286 -24.33 19.13 23.17
C THR A 286 -24.86 18.70 21.79
N GLN A 287 -24.03 18.81 20.75
CA GLN A 287 -24.40 18.37 19.39
C GLN A 287 -24.71 16.87 19.34
N LEU A 288 -23.92 16.04 20.02
CA LEU A 288 -24.20 14.59 20.12
C LEU A 288 -25.53 14.31 20.84
N GLY A 289 -25.89 15.12 21.84
CA GLY A 289 -27.20 15.08 22.48
C GLY A 289 -28.35 15.38 21.51
N GLU A 290 -28.19 16.37 20.62
CA GLU A 290 -29.18 16.68 19.59
C GLU A 290 -29.32 15.55 18.56
N VAL A 291 -28.20 14.90 18.19
CA VAL A 291 -28.21 13.72 17.31
C VAL A 291 -28.97 12.56 17.95
N ILE A 292 -28.77 12.31 19.26
CA ILE A 292 -29.53 11.30 20.00
C ILE A 292 -31.03 11.61 19.92
N ALA A 293 -31.44 12.84 20.25
CA ALA A 293 -32.84 13.24 20.25
C ALA A 293 -33.50 13.07 18.86
N ASN A 294 -32.80 13.43 17.78
CA ASN A 294 -33.28 13.24 16.41
C ASN A 294 -33.43 11.75 16.05
N ARG A 295 -32.45 10.91 16.39
CA ARG A 295 -32.50 9.46 16.12
C ARG A 295 -33.62 8.78 16.91
N GLU A 296 -33.87 9.21 18.14
CA GLU A 296 -35.02 8.76 18.93
C GLU A 296 -36.35 9.12 18.26
N GLN A 297 -36.46 10.33 17.72
CA GLN A 297 -37.66 10.76 16.97
C GLN A 297 -37.89 9.93 15.71
N VAL A 298 -36.85 9.63 14.93
CA VAL A 298 -36.95 8.77 13.73
C VAL A 298 -37.42 7.36 14.11
N LEU A 299 -36.87 6.79 15.19
CA LEU A 299 -37.31 5.47 15.68
C LEU A 299 -38.74 5.46 16.19
N ALA A 300 -39.15 6.48 16.94
CA ALA A 300 -40.53 6.63 17.38
C ALA A 300 -41.48 6.69 16.17
N GLY A 301 -41.12 7.46 15.15
CA GLY A 301 -41.85 7.52 13.88
C GLY A 301 -41.92 6.18 13.15
N ALA A 302 -40.85 5.37 13.18
CA ALA A 302 -40.86 4.04 12.59
C ALA A 302 -41.81 3.07 13.33
N VAL A 303 -41.93 3.22 14.66
CA VAL A 303 -42.89 2.44 15.47
C VAL A 303 -44.33 2.82 15.11
N GLU A 304 -44.65 4.12 15.04
CA GLU A 304 -45.97 4.61 14.63
C GLU A 304 -46.33 4.17 13.20
N ALA A 305 -45.37 4.26 12.27
CA ALA A 305 -45.55 3.82 10.90
C ALA A 305 -45.81 2.31 10.82
N LYS A 306 -45.08 1.51 11.61
CA LYS A 306 -45.30 0.07 11.71
C LYS A 306 -46.70 -0.25 12.23
N GLU A 307 -47.15 0.40 13.30
CA GLU A 307 -48.49 0.20 13.85
C GLU A 307 -49.58 0.54 12.82
N THR A 308 -49.40 1.65 12.10
CA THR A 308 -50.29 2.06 11.00
C THR A 308 -50.36 1.00 9.91
N LEU A 309 -49.20 0.52 9.43
CA LEU A 309 -49.13 -0.52 8.41
C LEU A 309 -49.79 -1.81 8.89
N GLN A 310 -49.49 -2.30 10.10
CA GLN A 310 -50.09 -3.51 10.67
C GLN A 310 -51.61 -3.42 10.82
N GLY A 311 -52.13 -2.23 11.17
CA GLY A 311 -53.57 -1.98 11.22
C GLY A 311 -54.24 -2.09 9.85
N LEU A 312 -53.54 -1.73 8.78
CA LEU A 312 -54.00 -1.84 7.40
C LEU A 312 -53.77 -3.25 6.81
N THR A 313 -52.85 -4.03 7.40
CA THR A 313 -52.42 -5.35 6.93
C THR A 313 -52.64 -6.45 7.97
N GLY A 314 -53.87 -6.68 8.42
CA GLY A 314 -54.24 -7.90 9.17
C GLY A 314 -53.41 -8.26 10.42
N GLY A 315 -52.59 -7.34 10.95
CA GLY A 315 -51.66 -7.56 12.06
C GLY A 315 -50.17 -7.71 11.69
N SER A 316 -49.81 -7.84 10.42
CA SER A 316 -48.40 -8.00 9.97
C SER A 316 -48.10 -7.15 8.74
N MET A 317 -47.00 -6.39 8.75
CA MET A 317 -46.57 -5.57 7.60
C MET A 317 -46.25 -6.39 6.34
N LEU A 318 -46.10 -7.71 6.47
CA LEU A 318 -45.85 -8.63 5.35
C LEU A 318 -47.15 -9.17 4.73
N ASP A 319 -48.29 -8.99 5.39
CA ASP A 319 -49.57 -9.47 4.91
C ASP A 319 -50.15 -8.53 3.85
N LYS A 320 -51.05 -9.08 3.04
CA LYS A 320 -51.78 -8.29 2.04
C LYS A 320 -52.77 -7.37 2.77
N PRO A 321 -52.81 -6.08 2.44
CA PRO A 321 -53.78 -5.18 3.04
C PRO A 321 -55.20 -5.55 2.62
N TYR A 322 -56.16 -5.21 3.47
CA TYR A 322 -57.58 -5.18 3.06
C TYR A 322 -57.78 -4.17 1.92
N PRO A 323 -58.91 -4.21 1.19
CA PRO A 323 -59.25 -3.14 0.24
C PRO A 323 -59.19 -1.78 0.93
N LEU A 324 -58.30 -0.90 0.47
CA LEU A 324 -58.00 0.38 1.12
C LEU A 324 -59.04 1.42 0.69
N SER A 325 -59.46 2.27 1.62
CA SER A 325 -60.13 3.53 1.27
C SER A 325 -59.12 4.55 0.73
N LYS A 326 -59.60 5.68 0.20
CA LYS A 326 -58.74 6.79 -0.23
C LYS A 326 -57.77 7.23 0.89
N ASN A 327 -58.30 7.43 2.10
CA ASN A 327 -57.51 7.88 3.25
C ASN A 327 -56.54 6.78 3.72
N ASP A 328 -56.98 5.52 3.71
CA ASP A 328 -56.11 4.40 4.08
C ASP A 328 -54.95 4.23 3.09
N LEU A 329 -55.16 4.52 1.80
CA LEU A 329 -54.10 4.51 0.80
C LEU A 329 -53.06 5.61 1.06
N VAL A 330 -53.51 6.82 1.43
CA VAL A 330 -52.63 7.94 1.80
C VAL A 330 -51.87 7.60 3.09
N ASN A 331 -52.54 7.04 4.10
CA ASN A 331 -51.92 6.59 5.34
C ASN A 331 -50.90 5.46 5.09
N TYR A 332 -51.25 4.48 4.26
CA TYR A 332 -50.35 3.40 3.85
C TYR A 332 -49.11 3.96 3.17
N GLN A 333 -49.30 4.91 2.25
CA GLN A 333 -48.22 5.56 1.52
C GLN A 333 -47.27 6.33 2.45
N HIS A 334 -47.79 7.16 3.36
CA HIS A 334 -46.97 7.89 4.32
C HIS A 334 -46.23 6.95 5.27
N ALA A 335 -46.93 5.96 5.83
CA ALA A 335 -46.34 5.00 6.76
C ALA A 335 -45.27 4.12 6.08
N ALA A 336 -45.51 3.66 4.85
CA ALA A 336 -44.50 2.91 4.08
C ALA A 336 -43.25 3.76 3.82
N GLY A 337 -43.42 5.02 3.42
CA GLY A 337 -42.30 5.94 3.19
C GLY A 337 -41.52 6.26 4.47
N GLN A 338 -42.21 6.53 5.58
CA GLN A 338 -41.59 6.81 6.88
C GLN A 338 -40.84 5.59 7.42
N TYR A 339 -41.41 4.39 7.30
CA TYR A 339 -40.75 3.15 7.73
C TYR A 339 -39.52 2.82 6.87
N GLN A 340 -39.62 2.93 5.53
CA GLN A 340 -38.48 2.74 4.63
C GLN A 340 -37.37 3.78 4.85
N GLY A 341 -37.75 5.05 5.03
CA GLY A 341 -36.80 6.12 5.36
C GLY A 341 -36.03 5.81 6.65
N ALA A 342 -36.75 5.46 7.72
CA ALA A 342 -36.12 5.07 8.98
C ALA A 342 -35.24 3.81 8.87
N GLN A 343 -35.63 2.83 8.04
CA GLN A 343 -34.79 1.65 7.74
C GLN A 343 -33.48 2.04 7.04
N GLY A 344 -33.55 2.93 6.05
CA GLY A 344 -32.39 3.42 5.32
C GLY A 344 -31.46 4.24 6.22
N GLU A 345 -32.02 5.17 6.99
CA GLU A 345 -31.26 5.99 7.94
C GLU A 345 -30.59 5.14 9.01
N TRP A 346 -31.30 4.17 9.60
CA TRP A 346 -30.77 3.27 10.63
C TRP A 346 -29.49 2.54 10.19
N VAL A 347 -29.42 2.10 8.93
CA VAL A 347 -28.24 1.43 8.37
C VAL A 347 -27.03 2.37 8.36
N ASN A 348 -27.25 3.66 8.10
CA ASN A 348 -26.20 4.66 8.00
C ASN A 348 -25.70 5.17 9.36
N TRP A 349 -26.47 4.99 10.43
CA TRP A 349 -26.12 5.51 11.76
C TRP A 349 -24.97 4.78 12.46
N GLY A 350 -24.64 3.55 12.04
CA GLY A 350 -23.65 2.71 12.70
C GLY A 350 -23.90 2.43 14.20
N PRO A 351 -25.16 2.35 14.68
CA PRO A 351 -25.48 2.49 16.11
C PRO A 351 -24.82 1.40 16.96
N THR A 352 -24.30 1.76 18.13
CA THR A 352 -23.67 0.86 19.11
C THR A 352 -24.55 -0.35 19.41
N THR A 353 -25.82 -0.08 19.71
CA THR A 353 -26.86 -1.10 19.92
C THR A 353 -28.26 -0.49 19.82
N GLY A 354 -29.26 -1.32 19.56
CA GLY A 354 -30.65 -0.88 19.51
C GLY A 354 -31.48 -1.77 18.62
N SER A 355 -32.79 -1.71 18.81
CA SER A 355 -33.73 -2.51 18.03
C SER A 355 -33.82 -1.96 16.61
N LYS A 356 -33.08 -2.60 15.70
CA LYS A 356 -33.18 -2.36 14.26
C LYS A 356 -34.65 -2.51 13.81
N PRO A 357 -35.20 -1.55 13.04
CA PRO A 357 -36.48 -1.75 12.37
C PRO A 357 -36.44 -3.01 11.51
N SER A 358 -37.40 -3.92 11.69
CA SER A 358 -37.44 -5.21 10.98
C SER A 358 -37.34 -4.99 9.49
N TYR A 359 -36.45 -5.72 8.80
CA TYR A 359 -36.25 -5.56 7.36
C TYR A 359 -37.53 -5.97 6.60
N VAL A 360 -37.99 -5.07 5.74
CA VAL A 360 -39.11 -5.28 4.80
C VAL A 360 -38.67 -4.60 3.51
N SER A 361 -38.61 -5.33 2.41
CA SER A 361 -38.20 -4.77 1.12
C SER A 361 -39.24 -3.80 0.58
N GLU A 362 -38.81 -2.76 -0.13
CA GLU A 362 -39.69 -1.82 -0.84
C GLU A 362 -40.72 -2.54 -1.73
N ASP A 363 -40.34 -3.65 -2.39
CA ASP A 363 -41.23 -4.45 -3.23
C ASP A 363 -42.45 -5.02 -2.49
N VAL A 364 -42.29 -5.37 -1.21
CA VAL A 364 -43.39 -5.90 -0.38
C VAL A 364 -44.41 -4.80 -0.13
N PHE A 365 -43.96 -3.58 0.22
CA PHE A 365 -44.86 -2.44 0.35
C PHE A 365 -45.48 -2.04 -0.98
N ALA A 366 -44.74 -2.15 -2.09
CA ALA A 366 -45.25 -1.81 -3.41
C ALA A 366 -46.36 -2.78 -3.85
N GLN A 367 -46.17 -4.07 -3.57
CA GLN A 367 -47.18 -5.09 -3.78
C GLN A 367 -48.40 -4.88 -2.87
N GLY A 368 -48.18 -4.53 -1.60
CA GLY A 368 -49.24 -4.20 -0.65
C GLY A 368 -50.10 -3.04 -1.15
N LEU A 369 -49.49 -1.90 -1.50
CA LEU A 369 -50.18 -0.73 -2.04
C LEU A 369 -51.00 -1.08 -3.29
N ARG A 370 -50.39 -1.79 -4.25
CA ARG A 370 -51.09 -2.24 -5.48
C ARG A 370 -52.26 -3.17 -5.17
N HIS A 371 -52.11 -4.05 -4.19
CA HIS A 371 -53.16 -4.98 -3.77
C HIS A 371 -54.33 -4.25 -3.12
N GLY A 372 -54.05 -3.39 -2.14
CA GLY A 372 -55.07 -2.62 -1.41
C GLY A 372 -55.83 -1.65 -2.32
N ALA A 373 -55.16 -1.09 -3.33
CA ALA A 373 -55.75 -0.21 -4.33
C ALA A 373 -56.48 -0.92 -5.49
N LYS A 374 -56.42 -2.26 -5.58
CA LYS A 374 -56.85 -3.00 -6.79
C LYS A 374 -58.31 -2.76 -7.17
N THR A 375 -59.20 -2.70 -6.19
CA THR A 375 -60.64 -2.52 -6.38
C THR A 375 -61.10 -1.07 -6.19
N MET A 376 -60.17 -0.15 -5.93
CA MET A 376 -60.49 1.25 -5.66
C MET A 376 -60.98 1.97 -6.94
N PRO A 377 -62.04 2.80 -6.86
CA PRO A 377 -62.46 3.67 -7.94
C PRO A 377 -61.30 4.56 -8.44
N ILE A 378 -61.21 4.78 -9.75
CA ILE A 378 -60.11 5.58 -10.31
C ILE A 378 -60.15 7.04 -9.86
N ALA A 379 -61.35 7.58 -9.56
CA ALA A 379 -61.50 8.92 -9.00
C ALA A 379 -60.84 9.05 -7.61
N ASP A 380 -60.98 8.03 -6.76
CA ASP A 380 -60.36 8.01 -5.43
C ASP A 380 -58.84 7.89 -5.51
N LEU A 381 -58.32 7.11 -6.48
CA LEU A 381 -56.88 7.03 -6.73
C LEU A 381 -56.27 8.35 -7.20
N ARG A 382 -56.98 9.09 -8.06
CA ARG A 382 -56.57 10.43 -8.48
C ARG A 382 -56.58 11.40 -7.31
N GLY A 383 -57.68 11.40 -6.55
CA GLY A 383 -57.81 12.23 -5.36
C GLY A 383 -56.78 11.91 -4.28
N ALA A 384 -56.30 10.66 -4.18
CA ALA A 384 -55.19 10.29 -3.28
C ALA A 384 -53.85 10.82 -3.82
N ALA A 385 -53.57 10.65 -5.11
CA ALA A 385 -52.35 11.18 -5.73
C ALA A 385 -52.27 12.71 -5.63
N GLU A 386 -53.38 13.42 -5.83
CA GLU A 386 -53.49 14.88 -5.62
C GLU A 386 -53.19 15.28 -4.17
N GLN A 387 -53.74 14.56 -3.18
CA GLN A 387 -53.44 14.79 -1.76
C GLN A 387 -51.95 14.58 -1.44
N LEU A 388 -51.30 13.68 -2.16
CA LEU A 388 -49.86 13.40 -2.06
C LEU A 388 -49.00 14.36 -2.92
N GLY A 389 -49.61 15.36 -3.55
CA GLY A 389 -48.95 16.45 -4.26
C GLY A 389 -48.75 16.23 -5.77
N MET A 390 -49.50 15.30 -6.40
CA MET A 390 -49.54 15.21 -7.86
C MET A 390 -50.34 16.39 -8.42
N ASP A 391 -49.84 16.99 -9.51
CA ASP A 391 -50.58 18.01 -10.24
C ASP A 391 -51.97 17.47 -10.69
N PRO A 392 -53.08 18.17 -10.39
CA PRO A 392 -54.43 17.69 -10.72
C PRO A 392 -54.64 17.40 -12.20
N ASP A 393 -54.08 18.23 -13.09
CA ASP A 393 -54.22 18.06 -14.55
C ASP A 393 -53.44 16.84 -15.07
N LEU A 394 -52.38 16.44 -14.36
CA LEU A 394 -51.67 15.18 -14.60
C LEU A 394 -52.44 14.00 -14.04
N ALA A 395 -52.95 14.09 -12.81
CA ALA A 395 -53.69 13.03 -12.15
C ALA A 395 -54.94 12.64 -12.95
N GLU A 396 -55.70 13.62 -13.48
CA GLU A 396 -56.87 13.36 -14.32
C GLU A 396 -56.54 12.52 -15.56
N SER A 397 -55.40 12.79 -16.20
CA SER A 397 -54.96 12.10 -17.42
C SER A 397 -54.22 10.78 -17.19
N ALA A 398 -53.87 10.46 -15.94
CA ALA A 398 -53.11 9.26 -15.58
C ALA A 398 -53.99 8.00 -15.55
N SER A 399 -53.41 6.87 -15.97
CA SER A 399 -53.97 5.54 -15.78
C SER A 399 -53.75 5.04 -14.34
N ARG A 400 -54.54 4.04 -13.90
CA ARG A 400 -54.37 3.41 -12.57
C ARG A 400 -52.93 2.98 -12.29
N ALA A 401 -52.27 2.32 -13.24
CA ALA A 401 -50.90 1.85 -13.06
C ALA A 401 -49.91 3.02 -12.90
N GLN A 402 -50.12 4.12 -13.63
CA GLN A 402 -49.31 5.32 -13.50
C GLN A 402 -49.51 6.00 -12.14
N LEU A 403 -50.75 6.13 -11.66
CA LEU A 403 -51.05 6.66 -10.33
C LEU A 403 -50.38 5.82 -9.22
N GLN A 404 -50.54 4.49 -9.30
CA GLN A 404 -49.95 3.56 -8.33
C GLN A 404 -48.41 3.63 -8.32
N ASN A 405 -47.78 3.59 -9.49
CA ASN A 405 -46.32 3.66 -9.58
C ASN A 405 -45.78 5.04 -9.19
N TRP A 406 -46.49 6.13 -9.48
CA TRP A 406 -46.08 7.48 -9.06
C TRP A 406 -46.08 7.61 -7.54
N MET A 407 -47.11 7.10 -6.86
CA MET A 407 -47.15 7.06 -5.40
C MET A 407 -45.99 6.19 -4.87
N ILE A 408 -45.85 4.95 -5.36
CA ILE A 408 -44.76 4.06 -4.92
C ILE A 408 -43.38 4.69 -5.11
N GLY A 409 -43.14 5.40 -6.22
CA GLY A 409 -41.87 6.04 -6.51
C GLY A 409 -41.44 7.14 -5.52
N LYS A 410 -42.34 7.61 -4.63
CA LYS A 410 -41.96 8.55 -3.57
C LYS A 410 -41.02 7.95 -2.53
N TRP A 411 -40.95 6.62 -2.42
CA TRP A 411 -40.10 5.90 -1.46
C TRP A 411 -39.43 4.65 -2.06
N HIS A 412 -39.71 4.30 -3.32
CA HIS A 412 -39.16 3.11 -3.97
C HIS A 412 -38.00 3.48 -4.90
N SER A 413 -36.81 2.98 -4.59
CA SER A 413 -35.53 3.28 -5.25
C SER A 413 -35.51 3.05 -6.77
N ASN A 414 -36.22 2.04 -7.26
CA ASN A 414 -36.24 1.72 -8.70
C ASN A 414 -37.37 2.41 -9.51
N ILE A 415 -38.12 3.34 -8.92
CA ILE A 415 -39.27 3.98 -9.60
C ILE A 415 -39.17 5.49 -9.41
N GLU A 416 -38.87 6.20 -10.49
CA GLU A 416 -38.80 7.67 -10.47
C GLU A 416 -40.18 8.30 -10.78
N PRO A 417 -40.78 9.07 -9.86
CA PRO A 417 -42.07 9.73 -10.09
C PRO A 417 -42.03 10.70 -11.29
N SER A 418 -40.89 11.34 -11.50
CA SER A 418 -40.67 12.31 -12.59
C SER A 418 -40.76 11.68 -13.98
N ASP A 419 -40.24 10.47 -14.16
CA ASP A 419 -40.34 9.70 -15.41
C ASP A 419 -41.79 9.34 -15.72
N ILE A 420 -42.57 9.01 -14.69
CA ILE A 420 -44.00 8.69 -14.83
C ILE A 420 -44.79 9.94 -15.23
N GLU A 421 -44.51 11.08 -14.59
CA GLU A 421 -45.10 12.37 -14.97
C GLU A 421 -44.74 12.75 -16.41
N ALA A 422 -43.49 12.56 -16.83
CA ALA A 422 -43.04 12.81 -18.19
C ALA A 422 -43.76 11.91 -19.20
N ALA A 423 -43.95 10.62 -18.87
CA ALA A 423 -44.70 9.68 -19.71
C ALA A 423 -46.18 10.05 -19.84
N ILE A 424 -46.80 10.58 -18.77
CA ILE A 424 -48.17 11.10 -18.82
C ILE A 424 -48.23 12.34 -19.73
N LYS A 425 -47.31 13.30 -19.55
CA LYS A 425 -47.21 14.52 -20.37
C LYS A 425 -46.98 14.20 -21.85
N ALA A 426 -46.13 13.22 -22.16
CA ALA A 426 -45.84 12.78 -23.53
C ALA A 426 -47.06 12.15 -24.23
N LYS A 427 -47.92 11.44 -23.48
CA LYS A 427 -49.21 10.94 -24.01
C LYS A 427 -50.25 12.05 -24.19
N LYS A 428 -50.22 13.11 -23.38
CA LYS A 428 -51.10 14.29 -23.50
C LYS A 428 -50.72 15.18 -24.70
N TYR A 429 -49.45 15.16 -25.13
CA TYR A 429 -48.93 15.91 -26.28
C TYR A 429 -48.06 15.05 -27.22
N PRO A 430 -48.65 14.17 -28.05
CA PRO A 430 -47.87 13.42 -29.04
C PRO A 430 -47.36 14.37 -30.12
N LYS A 431 -46.04 14.56 -30.23
CA LYS A 431 -45.44 15.21 -31.40
C LYS A 431 -45.74 14.34 -32.64
N SER A 432 -46.44 14.92 -33.61
CA SER A 432 -46.77 14.25 -34.87
C SER A 432 -45.51 14.02 -35.69
N VAL A 433 -45.14 12.77 -35.96
CA VAL A 433 -44.43 12.39 -37.19
C VAL A 433 -44.88 10.97 -37.57
N ALA A 434 -45.22 10.82 -38.85
CA ALA A 434 -45.84 9.66 -39.45
C ALA A 434 -44.99 8.36 -39.41
N THR A 435 -45.70 7.24 -39.25
CA THR A 435 -45.23 5.86 -39.40
C THR A 435 -44.89 5.52 -40.87
N PRO A 436 -44.14 4.43 -41.12
CA PRO A 436 -44.88 3.24 -41.52
C PRO A 436 -44.45 1.95 -40.79
N THR A 437 -45.46 1.10 -40.71
CA THR A 437 -45.65 -0.17 -40.02
C THR A 437 -44.70 -1.28 -40.48
N ILE A 438 -44.15 -2.06 -39.55
CA ILE A 438 -43.72 -3.45 -39.81
C ILE A 438 -44.19 -4.36 -38.67
N THR A 439 -44.92 -5.39 -39.05
CA THR A 439 -45.51 -6.48 -38.27
C THR A 439 -44.42 -7.47 -37.78
N PRO A 440 -44.46 -8.00 -36.55
CA PRO A 440 -43.61 -9.12 -36.16
C PRO A 440 -44.34 -10.46 -36.35
N SER A 441 -43.74 -11.31 -37.18
CA SER A 441 -44.09 -12.72 -37.36
C SER A 441 -43.07 -13.59 -36.59
N SER A 442 -43.52 -14.48 -35.71
CA SER A 442 -42.72 -15.64 -35.27
C SER A 442 -42.60 -16.65 -36.42
N PRO A 443 -41.53 -17.48 -36.47
CA PRO A 443 -41.61 -18.83 -35.88
C PRO A 443 -40.31 -19.39 -35.22
N THR A 444 -40.52 -20.29 -34.25
CA THR A 444 -39.81 -21.57 -33.90
C THR A 444 -38.50 -21.92 -34.62
N ALA A 445 -37.46 -22.58 -34.05
CA ALA A 445 -37.32 -23.46 -32.89
C ALA A 445 -35.83 -23.73 -32.54
N SER A 446 -35.61 -24.31 -31.35
CA SER A 446 -34.61 -25.36 -31.01
C SER A 446 -33.12 -25.00 -30.89
N VAL A 447 -32.59 -24.99 -29.65
CA VAL A 447 -31.66 -26.04 -29.14
C VAL A 447 -31.88 -26.21 -27.62
N ALA A 448 -31.80 -27.45 -27.16
CA ALA A 448 -32.25 -27.96 -25.89
C ALA A 448 -31.24 -27.86 -24.71
N ALA A 449 -31.82 -27.63 -23.53
CA ALA A 449 -31.64 -28.31 -22.23
C ALA A 449 -30.24 -28.71 -21.71
N ALA A 450 -29.92 -28.19 -20.52
CA ALA A 450 -29.54 -29.02 -19.37
C ALA A 450 -30.17 -28.44 -18.08
N SER A 451 -30.74 -29.32 -17.29
CA SER A 451 -31.65 -29.11 -16.17
C SER A 451 -30.98 -28.85 -14.81
N ALA A 452 -31.78 -28.30 -13.90
CA ALA A 452 -31.52 -27.95 -12.52
C ALA A 452 -31.13 -29.10 -11.56
N GLY A 453 -30.51 -28.74 -10.42
CA GLY A 453 -30.45 -29.60 -9.24
C GLY A 453 -29.54 -29.14 -8.08
N THR A 454 -30.07 -28.23 -7.25
CA THR A 454 -30.00 -28.18 -5.77
C THR A 454 -28.68 -28.30 -4.97
N THR A 455 -28.49 -27.27 -4.14
CA THR A 455 -27.86 -27.11 -2.80
C THR A 455 -27.62 -28.34 -1.89
N ALA A 456 -26.45 -28.38 -1.24
CA ALA A 456 -26.21 -28.86 0.14
C ALA A 456 -24.84 -28.35 0.66
N ALA A 457 -24.82 -27.50 1.70
CA ALA A 457 -24.41 -27.82 3.08
C ALA A 457 -22.89 -27.88 3.32
N VAL A 458 -22.33 -26.82 3.92
CA VAL A 458 -20.98 -26.79 4.52
C VAL A 458 -21.13 -27.03 6.02
N SER A 459 -20.60 -28.16 6.50
CA SER A 459 -20.54 -28.51 7.91
C SER A 459 -19.15 -28.23 8.49
N ASN A 460 -19.15 -27.63 9.68
CA ASN A 460 -18.01 -27.47 10.59
C ASN A 460 -17.24 -28.77 10.86
N GLY A 461 -15.92 -28.65 11.04
CA GLY A 461 -15.07 -29.74 11.56
C GLY A 461 -13.61 -29.36 11.83
N SER A 462 -13.36 -28.92 13.07
CA SER A 462 -12.12 -29.05 13.87
C SER A 462 -10.75 -28.76 13.24
N VAL A 463 -10.12 -27.68 13.70
CA VAL A 463 -8.69 -27.42 13.58
C VAL A 463 -7.97 -28.12 14.74
N THR A 464 -6.97 -28.95 14.42
CA THR A 464 -5.88 -29.27 15.35
C THR A 464 -4.53 -29.17 14.61
N PRO A 465 -3.46 -28.70 15.28
CA PRO A 465 -2.29 -28.11 14.65
C PRO A 465 -1.18 -29.13 14.39
N LEU A 466 -0.42 -28.98 13.31
CA LEU A 466 0.84 -29.70 13.11
C LEU A 466 1.94 -28.79 12.58
N THR A 467 2.88 -28.52 13.48
CA THR A 467 4.23 -28.01 13.28
C THR A 467 5.11 -28.96 12.45
N ALA A 468 5.65 -28.50 11.32
CA ALA A 468 6.95 -28.89 10.76
C ALA A 468 7.34 -27.94 9.59
N GLY A 469 8.36 -27.07 9.77
CA GLY A 469 8.91 -26.25 8.67
C GLY A 469 9.53 -24.88 9.02
N SER A 470 9.63 -24.49 10.29
CA SER A 470 10.01 -23.13 10.71
C SER A 470 11.42 -22.67 10.27
N GLY A 471 12.38 -23.58 10.09
CA GLY A 471 13.75 -23.21 9.67
C GLY A 471 13.86 -22.78 8.21
N THR A 472 13.19 -23.50 7.31
CA THR A 472 13.31 -23.28 5.86
C THR A 472 12.47 -22.09 5.39
N TRP A 473 11.31 -21.85 6.02
CA TRP A 473 10.49 -20.67 5.78
C TRP A 473 11.17 -19.40 6.30
N LEU A 474 11.71 -19.43 7.52
CA LEU A 474 12.46 -18.30 8.10
C LEU A 474 13.74 -17.97 7.32
N ALA A 475 14.45 -19.00 6.81
CA ALA A 475 15.61 -18.80 5.95
C ALA A 475 15.23 -18.17 4.59
N LYS A 476 14.10 -18.60 3.99
CA LYS A 476 13.57 -18.01 2.75
C LYS A 476 13.12 -16.56 2.96
N GLN A 477 12.46 -16.25 4.08
CA GLN A 477 12.00 -14.90 4.40
C GLN A 477 13.16 -13.93 4.64
N LYS A 478 14.19 -14.33 5.41
CA LYS A 478 15.42 -13.56 5.59
C LYS A 478 16.14 -13.26 4.28
N GLN A 479 16.13 -14.23 3.35
CA GLN A 479 16.72 -14.07 2.02
C GLN A 479 15.94 -13.10 1.12
N THR A 480 14.62 -13.03 1.25
CA THR A 480 13.78 -12.07 0.51
C THR A 480 13.96 -10.65 1.05
N VAL A 481 13.98 -10.48 2.38
CA VAL A 481 14.24 -9.17 3.03
C VAL A 481 15.64 -8.64 2.71
N ALA A 482 16.66 -9.50 2.68
CA ALA A 482 18.01 -9.09 2.29
C ALA A 482 18.09 -8.64 0.81
N ALA A 483 17.39 -9.33 -0.09
CA ALA A 483 17.30 -8.92 -1.50
C ALA A 483 16.59 -7.57 -1.66
N LEU A 484 15.54 -7.32 -0.88
CA LEU A 484 14.80 -6.05 -0.87
C LEU A 484 15.65 -4.89 -0.34
N ARG A 485 16.35 -5.06 0.80
CA ARG A 485 17.27 -4.06 1.35
C ARG A 485 18.37 -3.68 0.36
N HIS A 486 18.91 -4.65 -0.36
CA HIS A 486 19.95 -4.42 -1.37
C HIS A 486 19.41 -3.64 -2.59
N GLN A 487 18.19 -3.92 -3.03
CA GLN A 487 17.54 -3.18 -4.10
C GLN A 487 17.20 -1.73 -3.69
N VAL A 488 16.69 -1.52 -2.48
CA VAL A 488 16.45 -0.19 -1.90
C VAL A 488 17.75 0.60 -1.80
N ALA A 489 18.82 -0.01 -1.29
CA ALA A 489 20.14 0.62 -1.22
C ALA A 489 20.72 0.99 -2.59
N SER A 490 20.36 0.25 -3.65
CA SER A 490 20.77 0.56 -5.02
C SER A 490 19.99 1.75 -5.59
N LEU A 491 18.74 1.94 -5.15
CA LEU A 491 17.85 3.00 -5.62
C LEU A 491 18.00 4.33 -4.85
N SER A 492 18.28 4.28 -3.54
CA SER A 492 18.35 5.45 -2.66
C SER A 492 19.45 6.44 -3.05
N ASP A 493 20.54 5.94 -3.62
CA ASP A 493 21.71 6.76 -4.00
C ASP A 493 21.69 7.16 -5.48
N MET A 494 20.61 6.85 -6.21
CA MET A 494 20.51 7.16 -7.63
C MET A 494 20.31 8.67 -7.85
N PRO A 495 21.08 9.29 -8.77
CA PRO A 495 20.76 10.62 -9.25
C PRO A 495 19.35 10.66 -9.83
N ALA A 496 18.69 11.82 -9.71
CA ALA A 496 17.40 12.05 -10.35
C ALA A 496 17.47 11.75 -11.86
N ARG A 497 16.34 11.35 -12.45
CA ARG A 497 16.18 11.10 -13.89
C ARG A 497 15.30 12.18 -14.52
N PRO A 498 15.88 13.31 -14.97
CA PRO A 498 15.13 14.37 -15.65
C PRO A 498 14.48 13.87 -16.96
N ALA A 499 13.48 14.59 -17.47
CA ALA A 499 12.90 14.23 -18.76
C ALA A 499 13.94 14.42 -19.88
N ALA A 500 13.92 13.55 -20.89
CA ALA A 500 14.87 13.61 -22.00
C ALA A 500 14.79 14.93 -22.79
N SER A 501 13.59 15.54 -22.87
CA SER A 501 13.38 16.87 -23.45
C SER A 501 14.15 17.95 -22.71
N ASP A 502 14.20 17.86 -21.38
CA ASP A 502 14.84 18.87 -20.55
C ASP A 502 16.35 18.77 -20.73
N VAL A 503 16.91 17.56 -20.60
CA VAL A 503 18.34 17.31 -20.79
C VAL A 503 18.80 17.68 -22.21
N ALA A 504 17.95 17.46 -23.22
CA ALA A 504 18.25 17.89 -24.59
C ALA A 504 18.41 19.41 -24.72
N SER A 505 17.72 20.20 -23.88
CA SER A 505 17.82 21.66 -23.84
C SER A 505 18.96 22.20 -22.98
N TRP A 506 19.58 21.35 -22.15
CA TRP A 506 20.60 21.78 -21.21
C TRP A 506 21.88 22.21 -21.90
N ASN A 507 22.46 23.31 -21.42
CA ASN A 507 23.80 23.73 -21.81
C ASN A 507 24.81 23.29 -20.74
N PHE A 508 25.62 22.29 -21.07
CA PHE A 508 26.61 21.72 -20.16
C PHE A 508 27.92 22.53 -20.16
N ALA A 509 28.23 23.16 -19.04
CA ALA A 509 29.50 23.88 -18.85
C ALA A 509 30.68 22.89 -18.65
N LYS A 510 31.92 23.38 -18.84
CA LYS A 510 33.12 22.61 -18.51
C LYS A 510 33.15 22.36 -16.99
N GLY A 511 33.20 21.09 -16.59
CA GLY A 511 33.34 20.69 -15.20
C GLY A 511 34.81 20.59 -14.75
N PRO A 512 35.05 20.18 -13.48
CA PRO A 512 36.40 19.97 -12.94
C PRO A 512 37.14 18.86 -13.69
N GLU A 513 38.47 18.91 -13.70
CA GLU A 513 39.28 17.82 -14.25
C GLU A 513 39.30 16.64 -13.28
N MET A 514 38.82 15.47 -13.74
CA MET A 514 38.81 14.23 -12.97
C MET A 514 39.23 13.06 -13.86
N SER A 515 39.99 12.12 -13.30
CA SER A 515 40.36 10.89 -14.00
C SER A 515 39.21 9.89 -13.96
N LEU A 516 38.51 9.71 -15.08
CA LEU A 516 37.30 8.87 -15.20
C LEU A 516 37.54 7.49 -15.86
N GLY A 517 38.81 7.14 -16.13
CA GLY A 517 39.23 5.86 -16.73
C GLY A 517 38.59 5.49 -18.09
N GLY A 518 38.92 4.32 -18.64
CA GLY A 518 38.30 3.78 -19.87
C GLY A 518 38.90 4.25 -21.20
N MET A 519 38.46 3.61 -22.30
CA MET A 519 39.06 3.73 -23.65
C MET A 519 38.55 4.94 -24.45
N HIS A 520 37.37 5.49 -24.11
CA HIS A 520 36.79 6.64 -24.80
C HIS A 520 37.12 7.96 -24.09
N SER A 521 37.24 9.05 -24.86
CA SER A 521 37.39 10.41 -24.32
C SER A 521 36.19 10.74 -23.42
N LYS A 522 36.47 11.02 -22.15
CA LYS A 522 35.50 11.41 -21.13
C LYS A 522 35.84 12.79 -20.60
N SER A 523 34.83 13.62 -20.42
CA SER A 523 34.97 14.93 -19.78
C SER A 523 33.89 15.14 -18.75
N VAL A 524 34.25 15.74 -17.61
CA VAL A 524 33.27 16.17 -16.62
C VAL A 524 32.61 17.46 -17.10
N ARG A 525 31.31 17.53 -16.91
CA ARG A 525 30.45 18.65 -17.25
C ARG A 525 29.63 19.07 -16.05
N THR A 526 29.27 20.34 -16.01
CA THR A 526 28.35 20.89 -15.01
C THR A 526 27.03 21.18 -15.69
N ALA A 527 25.95 20.58 -15.20
CA ALA A 527 24.59 20.83 -15.67
C ALA A 527 24.07 22.19 -15.15
N PRO A 528 22.95 22.72 -15.70
CA PRO A 528 22.38 24.00 -15.28
C PRO A 528 22.01 24.07 -13.79
N ASP A 529 21.71 22.92 -13.17
CA ASP A 529 21.40 22.78 -11.75
C ASP A 529 22.66 22.70 -10.85
N GLY A 530 23.86 22.81 -11.43
CA GLY A 530 25.14 22.70 -10.73
C GLY A 530 25.62 21.27 -10.49
N SER A 531 24.86 20.24 -10.87
CA SER A 531 25.26 18.84 -10.70
C SER A 531 26.36 18.44 -11.70
N LEU A 532 27.18 17.44 -11.31
CA LEU A 532 28.27 16.94 -12.15
C LEU A 532 27.82 15.76 -13.01
N TRP A 533 28.14 15.86 -14.29
CA TRP A 533 27.83 14.88 -15.32
C TRP A 533 29.10 14.47 -16.06
N MET A 534 29.09 13.29 -16.63
CA MET A 534 30.12 12.81 -17.54
C MET A 534 29.59 12.88 -18.97
N PHE A 535 30.35 13.54 -19.84
CA PHE A 535 30.17 13.47 -21.29
C PHE A 535 31.17 12.46 -21.87
N LYS A 536 30.65 11.44 -22.57
CA LYS A 536 31.42 10.40 -23.26
C LYS A 536 31.28 10.61 -24.76
N GLU A 537 32.37 10.96 -25.43
CA GLU A 537 32.36 11.21 -26.88
C GLU A 537 32.17 9.90 -27.64
N LEU A 538 31.12 9.86 -28.47
CA LEU A 538 30.70 8.67 -29.22
C LEU A 538 30.10 9.07 -30.57
N LYS A 539 30.24 8.19 -31.58
CA LYS A 539 29.46 8.35 -32.81
C LYS A 539 27.98 8.22 -32.50
N GLU A 540 27.14 8.95 -33.24
CA GLU A 540 25.70 9.08 -32.98
C GLU A 540 24.98 7.73 -32.82
N ASN A 541 25.30 6.75 -33.68
CA ASN A 541 24.70 5.41 -33.58
C ASN A 541 25.06 4.69 -32.27
N TYR A 542 26.27 4.88 -31.72
CA TYR A 542 26.66 4.30 -30.42
C TYR A 542 26.05 5.07 -29.25
N ALA A 543 25.91 6.39 -29.35
CA ALA A 543 25.25 7.21 -28.34
C ALA A 543 23.76 6.83 -28.18
N VAL A 544 23.05 6.64 -29.30
CA VAL A 544 21.66 6.17 -29.30
C VAL A 544 21.55 4.74 -28.75
N SER A 545 22.48 3.84 -29.11
CA SER A 545 22.53 2.49 -28.56
C SER A 545 22.73 2.48 -27.04
N GLU A 546 23.69 3.23 -26.51
CA GLU A 546 23.99 3.27 -25.07
C GLU A 546 22.82 3.84 -24.26
N ALA A 547 22.24 4.96 -24.70
CA ALA A 547 21.06 5.55 -24.05
C ALA A 547 19.83 4.65 -24.15
N GLY A 548 19.60 4.01 -25.30
CA GLY A 548 18.49 3.08 -25.48
C GLY A 548 18.61 1.82 -24.61
N ALA A 549 19.82 1.26 -24.49
CA ALA A 549 20.11 0.16 -23.57
C ALA A 549 19.82 0.56 -22.12
N ASN A 550 20.27 1.74 -21.70
CA ASN A 550 19.98 2.27 -20.37
C ASN A 550 18.48 2.40 -20.10
N GLY A 551 17.73 2.96 -21.05
CA GLY A 551 16.28 3.10 -20.95
C GLY A 551 15.56 1.74 -20.82
N ILE A 552 15.97 0.74 -21.60
CA ILE A 552 15.42 -0.62 -21.51
C ILE A 552 15.72 -1.26 -20.14
N LEU A 553 16.96 -1.15 -19.66
CA LEU A 553 17.35 -1.69 -18.35
C LEU A 553 16.56 -1.02 -17.20
N HIS A 554 16.41 0.30 -17.25
CA HIS A 554 15.59 1.04 -16.29
C HIS A 554 14.13 0.60 -16.33
N ARG A 555 13.55 0.43 -17.53
CA ARG A 555 12.15 0.04 -17.75
C ARG A 555 11.81 -1.32 -17.13
N VAL A 556 12.78 -2.21 -16.99
CA VAL A 556 12.62 -3.55 -16.40
C VAL A 556 13.15 -3.64 -14.95
N GLY A 557 13.41 -2.50 -14.31
CA GLY A 557 13.72 -2.42 -12.88
C GLY A 557 15.20 -2.64 -12.53
N ILE A 558 16.13 -2.57 -13.49
CA ILE A 558 17.57 -2.53 -13.18
C ILE A 558 17.94 -1.12 -12.73
N PRO A 559 18.59 -0.95 -11.55
CA PRO A 559 19.04 0.35 -11.08
C PRO A 559 20.15 0.85 -12.01
N THR A 560 19.89 1.91 -12.76
CA THR A 560 20.82 2.45 -13.76
C THR A 560 20.83 3.98 -13.70
N VAL A 561 22.03 4.58 -13.81
CA VAL A 561 22.15 6.05 -13.95
C VAL A 561 21.52 6.48 -15.26
N PRO A 562 20.80 7.61 -15.34
CA PRO A 562 20.19 8.01 -16.59
C PRO A 562 21.23 8.43 -17.63
N VAL A 563 21.07 7.96 -18.87
CA VAL A 563 21.98 8.24 -19.98
C VAL A 563 21.20 8.83 -21.14
N TYR A 564 21.68 9.95 -21.70
CA TYR A 564 21.03 10.65 -22.81
C TYR A 564 22.01 10.89 -23.96
N PRO A 565 21.59 10.75 -25.23
CA PRO A 565 22.37 11.24 -26.35
C PRO A 565 22.43 12.76 -26.30
N HIS A 566 23.61 13.35 -26.51
CA HIS A 566 23.78 14.79 -26.45
C HIS A 566 24.93 15.26 -27.35
N LYS A 567 24.96 16.56 -27.67
CA LYS A 567 26.04 17.19 -28.44
C LYS A 567 26.64 18.35 -27.65
N ILE A 568 27.97 18.38 -27.55
CA ILE A 568 28.70 19.49 -26.95
C ILE A 568 29.62 20.07 -28.03
N GLY A 569 29.30 21.27 -28.50
CA GLY A 569 29.93 21.84 -29.68
C GLY A 569 29.72 20.94 -30.91
N ALA A 570 30.81 20.57 -31.59
CA ALA A 570 30.77 19.67 -32.75
C ALA A 570 30.79 18.17 -32.38
N GLN A 571 30.98 17.83 -31.10
CA GLN A 571 31.16 16.44 -30.65
C GLN A 571 29.82 15.83 -30.24
N SER A 572 29.49 14.67 -30.83
CA SER A 572 28.37 13.82 -30.39
C SER A 572 28.81 12.88 -29.27
N GLY A 573 27.89 12.49 -28.41
CA GLY A 573 28.18 11.57 -27.32
C GLY A 573 26.97 11.26 -26.45
N THR A 574 27.23 10.72 -25.26
CA THR A 574 26.25 10.58 -24.20
C THR A 574 26.60 11.48 -23.01
N VAL A 575 25.56 11.95 -22.30
CA VAL A 575 25.69 12.57 -20.97
C VAL A 575 25.03 11.67 -19.92
N GLN A 576 25.68 11.54 -18.77
CA GLN A 576 25.15 10.83 -17.60
C GLN A 576 25.57 11.54 -16.31
N PRO A 577 24.75 11.55 -15.24
CA PRO A 577 25.15 12.13 -13.98
C PRO A 577 26.22 11.27 -13.30
N LEU A 578 27.11 11.91 -12.54
CA LEU A 578 28.04 11.22 -11.67
C LEU A 578 27.37 10.86 -10.34
N MET A 579 27.53 9.61 -9.92
CA MET A 579 26.99 9.13 -8.66
C MET A 579 27.90 9.55 -7.49
N LYS A 580 27.35 10.32 -6.55
CA LYS A 580 28.10 10.84 -5.41
C LYS A 580 28.45 9.72 -4.44
N GLY A 581 29.72 9.65 -4.03
CA GLY A 581 30.19 8.69 -3.02
C GLY A 581 30.24 7.22 -3.46
N ALA A 582 29.88 6.92 -4.72
CA ALA A 582 29.99 5.56 -5.24
C ALA A 582 31.45 5.13 -5.41
N SER A 583 31.70 3.84 -5.24
CA SER A 583 33.00 3.21 -5.45
C SER A 583 32.89 2.08 -6.47
N THR A 584 34.02 1.63 -7.00
CA THR A 584 34.05 0.47 -7.91
C THR A 584 33.63 -0.80 -7.16
N PHE A 585 32.84 -1.64 -7.82
CA PHE A 585 32.44 -2.94 -7.27
C PHE A 585 33.65 -3.88 -7.13
N SER A 586 33.68 -4.69 -6.06
CA SER A 586 34.78 -5.62 -5.80
C SER A 586 34.88 -6.67 -6.91
N SER A 587 36.08 -6.86 -7.47
CA SER A 587 36.37 -7.96 -8.39
C SER A 587 36.54 -9.31 -7.69
N ASP A 588 36.62 -9.32 -6.36
CA ASP A 588 36.81 -10.52 -5.53
C ASP A 588 35.46 -11.12 -5.08
N PRO A 589 35.08 -12.33 -5.56
CA PRO A 589 33.81 -12.97 -5.22
C PRO A 589 33.67 -13.38 -3.76
N GLN A 590 34.76 -13.49 -3.00
CA GLN A 590 34.70 -13.77 -1.56
C GLN A 590 34.17 -12.58 -0.75
N LYS A 591 34.12 -11.38 -1.35
CA LYS A 591 33.58 -10.17 -0.75
C LYS A 591 32.13 -9.90 -1.13
N TRP A 592 31.52 -10.75 -1.96
CA TRP A 592 30.15 -10.53 -2.43
C TRP A 592 29.14 -11.06 -1.41
N SER A 593 28.15 -10.24 -1.09
CA SER A 593 27.00 -10.65 -0.30
C SER A 593 26.00 -11.47 -1.13
N GLN A 594 25.04 -12.12 -0.48
CA GLN A 594 23.94 -12.77 -1.20
C GLN A 594 23.15 -11.77 -2.07
N GLY A 595 22.94 -10.54 -1.58
CA GLY A 595 22.25 -9.49 -2.34
C GLY A 595 23.01 -9.09 -3.62
N ASP A 596 24.34 -9.05 -3.56
CA ASP A 596 25.18 -8.81 -4.74
C ASP A 596 25.04 -9.92 -5.77
N VAL A 597 25.07 -11.18 -5.33
CA VAL A 597 24.89 -12.34 -6.21
C VAL A 597 23.52 -12.32 -6.87
N ASP A 598 22.46 -12.03 -6.11
CA ASP A 598 21.11 -11.93 -6.67
C ASP A 598 20.98 -10.75 -7.65
N ALA A 599 21.63 -9.61 -7.37
CA ALA A 599 21.66 -8.46 -8.26
C ALA A 599 22.41 -8.75 -9.56
N ILE A 600 23.52 -9.49 -9.50
CA ILE A 600 24.24 -9.97 -10.68
C ILE A 600 23.36 -10.93 -11.49
N VAL A 601 22.61 -11.83 -10.85
CA VAL A 601 21.68 -12.73 -11.54
C VAL A 601 20.55 -11.96 -12.24
N ARG A 602 19.95 -10.96 -11.57
CA ARG A 602 18.97 -10.03 -12.17
C ARG A 602 19.55 -9.30 -13.37
N TYR A 603 20.74 -8.73 -13.20
CA TYR A 603 21.38 -7.95 -14.24
C TYR A 603 21.78 -8.82 -15.44
N HIS A 604 22.29 -10.04 -15.22
CA HIS A 604 22.63 -10.97 -16.30
C HIS A 604 21.41 -11.28 -17.18
N ALA A 605 20.23 -11.50 -16.58
CA ALA A 605 18.99 -11.68 -17.33
C ALA A 605 18.67 -10.50 -18.24
N ALA A 606 18.81 -9.27 -17.74
CA ALA A 606 18.56 -8.08 -18.53
C ALA A 606 19.64 -7.81 -19.58
N ALA A 607 20.91 -7.98 -19.22
CA ALA A 607 22.06 -7.80 -20.11
C ALA A 607 22.02 -8.77 -21.29
N TRP A 608 21.58 -10.01 -21.08
CA TRP A 608 21.34 -10.97 -22.16
C TRP A 608 20.33 -10.44 -23.18
N VAL A 609 19.19 -9.90 -22.73
CA VAL A 609 18.15 -9.42 -23.65
C VAL A 609 18.69 -8.29 -24.55
N ILE A 610 19.47 -7.35 -23.99
CA ILE A 610 20.08 -6.25 -24.76
C ILE A 610 21.43 -6.61 -25.42
N GLY A 611 21.94 -7.83 -25.22
CA GLY A 611 23.23 -8.28 -25.76
C GLY A 611 24.44 -7.51 -25.23
N ASP A 612 24.39 -7.08 -23.96
CA ASP A 612 25.51 -6.46 -23.27
C ASP A 612 26.37 -7.55 -22.61
N HIS A 613 27.65 -7.61 -23.02
CA HIS A 613 28.61 -8.63 -22.59
C HIS A 613 29.89 -8.03 -21.98
N ASP A 614 29.86 -6.75 -21.57
CA ASP A 614 31.05 -6.03 -21.08
C ASP A 614 30.94 -5.60 -19.60
N ALA A 615 30.07 -6.24 -18.82
CA ALA A 615 29.87 -5.93 -17.40
C ALA A 615 31.02 -6.43 -16.50
N LYS A 616 32.25 -6.00 -16.72
CA LYS A 616 33.36 -6.20 -15.78
C LYS A 616 33.11 -5.44 -14.47
N SER A 617 33.81 -5.79 -13.39
CA SER A 617 33.61 -5.16 -12.07
C SER A 617 33.80 -3.63 -12.07
N GLU A 618 34.61 -3.11 -12.99
CA GLU A 618 34.79 -1.66 -13.21
C GLU A 618 33.55 -0.96 -13.78
N ASN A 619 32.69 -1.71 -14.47
CA ASN A 619 31.43 -1.25 -15.06
C ASN A 619 30.25 -1.46 -14.09
N VAL A 620 30.54 -1.68 -12.80
CA VAL A 620 29.56 -1.80 -11.74
C VAL A 620 29.98 -0.92 -10.57
N LEU A 621 29.06 -0.11 -10.09
CA LEU A 621 29.26 0.74 -8.92
C LEU A 621 28.68 0.10 -7.66
N ARG A 622 29.42 0.22 -6.57
CA ARG A 622 28.92 0.07 -5.21
C ARG A 622 28.42 1.43 -4.73
N THR A 623 27.16 1.51 -4.36
CA THR A 623 26.57 2.74 -3.82
C THR A 623 26.99 2.94 -2.35
N PRO A 624 26.99 4.18 -1.82
CA PRO A 624 27.25 4.45 -0.39
C PRO A 624 26.39 3.63 0.56
N SER A 625 25.12 3.41 0.21
CA SER A 625 24.16 2.62 0.99
C SER A 625 24.34 1.11 0.86
N GLY A 626 25.31 0.65 0.05
CA GLY A 626 25.64 -0.77 -0.09
C GLY A 626 24.97 -1.48 -1.28
N GLY A 627 24.30 -0.75 -2.17
CA GLY A 627 23.67 -1.28 -3.39
C GLY A 627 24.63 -1.54 -4.55
N MET A 628 24.11 -2.02 -5.68
CA MET A 628 24.84 -2.31 -6.91
C MET A 628 24.16 -1.61 -8.10
N VAL A 629 24.94 -0.84 -8.87
CA VAL A 629 24.44 -0.11 -10.04
C VAL A 629 25.34 -0.39 -11.24
N PRO A 630 24.88 -1.15 -12.25
CA PRO A 630 25.61 -1.30 -13.50
C PRO A 630 25.66 0.02 -14.31
N ILE A 631 26.80 0.25 -14.95
CA ILE A 631 27.09 1.44 -15.76
C ILE A 631 27.81 1.02 -17.06
N ASP A 632 28.02 1.99 -17.96
CA ASP A 632 28.81 1.81 -19.19
C ASP A 632 28.27 0.70 -20.15
N HIS A 633 27.03 0.87 -20.60
CA HIS A 633 26.37 -0.04 -21.55
C HIS A 633 26.74 0.21 -23.01
N GLY A 634 27.90 0.82 -23.29
CA GLY A 634 28.32 1.19 -24.65
C GLY A 634 28.55 0.00 -25.59
N GLN A 635 28.61 -1.23 -25.05
CA GLN A 635 28.77 -2.46 -25.81
C GLN A 635 27.45 -3.22 -26.05
N ALA A 636 26.31 -2.69 -25.57
CA ALA A 636 24.99 -3.28 -25.81
C ALA A 636 24.73 -3.43 -27.33
N PHE A 637 23.97 -4.47 -27.69
CA PHE A 637 23.60 -4.86 -29.06
C PHE A 637 24.76 -5.28 -29.97
N ARG A 638 26.02 -4.95 -29.66
CA ARG A 638 27.19 -5.12 -30.54
C ARG A 638 27.34 -6.52 -31.12
N TYR A 639 27.04 -7.52 -30.31
CA TYR A 639 27.26 -8.93 -30.62
C TYR A 639 25.99 -9.68 -31.01
N TRP A 640 24.83 -9.02 -31.09
CA TRP A 640 23.59 -9.66 -31.52
C TRP A 640 23.75 -10.46 -32.82
N GLY A 641 23.27 -11.70 -32.79
CA GLY A 641 23.40 -12.68 -33.87
C GLY A 641 24.74 -13.42 -33.90
N ARG A 642 25.65 -13.13 -32.97
CA ARG A 642 26.98 -13.78 -32.81
C ARG A 642 27.33 -14.12 -31.37
N ASP A 643 26.50 -13.70 -30.43
CA ASP A 643 26.67 -13.92 -29.01
C ASP A 643 25.95 -15.17 -28.51
N GLU A 644 26.40 -15.64 -27.35
CA GLU A 644 25.93 -16.87 -26.72
C GLU A 644 25.65 -16.63 -25.24
N LEU A 645 24.55 -17.18 -24.74
CA LEU A 645 24.25 -17.22 -23.30
C LEU A 645 25.04 -18.38 -22.69
N SER A 646 26.26 -18.10 -22.26
CA SER A 646 27.21 -19.08 -21.75
C SER A 646 28.08 -18.50 -20.63
N THR A 647 28.51 -19.35 -19.70
CA THR A 647 29.39 -18.97 -18.58
C THR A 647 30.81 -18.62 -19.00
N SER A 648 31.18 -18.90 -20.26
CA SER A 648 32.51 -18.63 -20.81
C SER A 648 32.52 -17.60 -21.94
N TYR A 649 31.35 -17.10 -22.36
CA TYR A 649 31.29 -16.10 -23.42
C TYR A 649 31.84 -14.76 -22.91
N ASN A 650 33.07 -14.44 -23.35
CA ASN A 650 33.76 -13.17 -23.06
C ASN A 650 34.39 -12.64 -24.36
N PRO A 651 33.61 -11.95 -25.22
CA PRO A 651 34.08 -11.53 -26.54
C PRO A 651 35.19 -10.48 -26.47
N ASN A 652 35.37 -9.83 -25.31
CA ASN A 652 36.42 -8.84 -25.09
C ASN A 652 37.68 -9.42 -24.43
N GLY A 653 37.68 -10.70 -24.04
CA GLY A 653 38.79 -11.35 -23.33
C GLY A 653 40.08 -11.44 -24.16
N SER A 654 39.98 -11.56 -25.49
CA SER A 654 41.13 -11.55 -26.40
C SER A 654 41.88 -10.21 -26.41
N TYR A 655 41.26 -9.15 -25.91
CA TYR A 655 41.86 -7.81 -25.78
C TYR A 655 42.35 -7.53 -24.35
N GLY A 656 42.43 -8.57 -23.50
CA GLY A 656 42.87 -8.44 -22.11
C GLY A 656 41.78 -7.94 -21.14
N ALA A 657 40.53 -7.81 -21.57
CA ALA A 657 39.44 -7.39 -20.70
C ALA A 657 39.04 -8.50 -19.73
N SER A 658 38.82 -8.13 -18.46
CA SER A 658 38.29 -9.05 -17.44
C SER A 658 36.91 -9.59 -17.84
N ALA A 659 36.61 -10.82 -17.41
CA ALA A 659 35.31 -11.42 -17.68
C ALA A 659 34.17 -10.62 -17.01
N PRO A 660 32.95 -10.65 -17.59
CA PRO A 660 31.78 -10.07 -16.95
C PRO A 660 31.51 -10.65 -15.55
N VAL A 661 30.93 -9.86 -14.66
CA VAL A 661 30.67 -10.23 -13.25
C VAL A 661 29.84 -11.50 -13.11
N TRP A 662 28.95 -11.80 -14.06
CA TRP A 662 28.19 -13.05 -14.06
C TRP A 662 29.04 -14.28 -14.46
N ASN A 663 29.98 -14.16 -15.39
CA ASN A 663 30.90 -15.26 -15.69
C ASN A 663 31.78 -15.56 -14.47
N VAL A 664 32.28 -14.51 -13.81
CA VAL A 664 33.02 -14.63 -12.55
C VAL A 664 32.14 -15.27 -11.46
N LEU A 665 30.88 -14.87 -11.35
CA LEU A 665 29.91 -15.47 -10.41
C LEU A 665 29.74 -16.96 -10.63
N TYR A 666 29.41 -17.39 -11.86
CA TYR A 666 29.14 -18.80 -12.11
C TYR A 666 30.39 -19.66 -11.98
N ALA A 667 31.56 -19.15 -12.36
CA ALA A 667 32.84 -19.82 -12.10
C ALA A 667 33.11 -19.94 -10.59
N ALA A 668 32.94 -18.87 -9.81
CA ALA A 668 33.14 -18.88 -8.36
C ALA A 668 32.14 -19.81 -7.65
N ALA A 669 30.88 -19.85 -8.10
CA ALA A 669 29.87 -20.75 -7.57
C ALA A 669 30.26 -22.23 -7.81
N LYS A 670 30.69 -22.55 -9.03
CA LYS A 670 31.12 -23.91 -9.41
C LYS A 670 32.38 -24.34 -8.65
N GLU A 671 33.29 -23.43 -8.38
CA GLU A 671 34.55 -23.68 -7.67
C GLU A 671 34.45 -23.57 -6.14
N GLY A 672 33.28 -23.23 -5.60
CA GLY A 672 33.09 -23.03 -4.15
C GLY A 672 33.84 -21.80 -3.59
N LYS A 673 34.11 -20.79 -4.42
CA LYS A 673 34.87 -19.58 -4.09
C LYS A 673 33.99 -18.37 -3.72
N LEU A 674 32.68 -18.54 -3.63
CA LEU A 674 31.79 -17.53 -3.07
C LEU A 674 31.96 -17.40 -1.55
N ALA A 675 31.54 -16.26 -1.01
CA ALA A 675 31.49 -16.07 0.44
C ALA A 675 30.67 -17.18 1.13
N LYS A 676 31.02 -17.50 2.38
CA LYS A 676 30.36 -18.58 3.14
C LYS A 676 28.85 -18.32 3.23
N GLY A 677 28.05 -19.29 2.78
CA GLY A 677 26.58 -19.21 2.81
C GLY A 677 25.96 -18.44 1.64
N VAL A 678 26.76 -17.94 0.71
CA VAL A 678 26.29 -17.28 -0.52
C VAL A 678 26.21 -18.29 -1.66
N ARG A 679 25.11 -18.27 -2.42
CA ARG A 679 24.87 -19.16 -3.56
C ARG A 679 24.18 -18.45 -4.71
N VAL A 680 24.29 -18.99 -5.91
CA VAL A 680 23.48 -18.56 -7.06
C VAL A 680 22.03 -19.02 -6.85
N ARG A 681 21.09 -18.11 -7.12
CA ARG A 681 19.66 -18.33 -6.94
C ARG A 681 18.90 -18.00 -8.23
N PRO A 682 18.50 -19.00 -9.04
CA PRO A 682 17.76 -18.76 -10.28
C PRO A 682 16.51 -17.91 -10.12
N GLU A 683 15.83 -18.01 -8.97
CA GLU A 683 14.63 -17.22 -8.64
C GLU A 683 14.89 -15.71 -8.64
N ALA A 684 16.14 -15.27 -8.45
CA ALA A 684 16.48 -13.85 -8.51
C ALA A 684 16.25 -13.26 -9.91
N ALA A 685 16.32 -14.06 -10.99
CA ALA A 685 16.08 -13.57 -12.35
C ALA A 685 14.58 -13.35 -12.66
N THR A 686 13.67 -13.97 -11.88
CA THR A 686 12.24 -13.99 -12.17
C THR A 686 11.60 -12.59 -12.27
N PRO A 687 11.87 -11.62 -11.39
CA PRO A 687 11.25 -10.30 -11.47
C PRO A 687 11.57 -9.57 -12.79
N VAL A 688 12.84 -9.64 -13.23
CA VAL A 688 13.29 -9.00 -14.47
C VAL A 688 12.73 -9.72 -15.70
N ILE A 689 12.69 -11.05 -15.69
CA ILE A 689 12.07 -11.85 -16.77
C ILE A 689 10.60 -11.45 -16.93
N LYS A 690 9.83 -11.40 -15.83
CA LYS A 690 8.43 -10.96 -15.86
C LYS A 690 8.28 -9.52 -16.34
N ALA A 691 9.18 -8.62 -15.93
CA ALA A 691 9.15 -7.24 -16.39
C ALA A 691 9.35 -7.14 -17.91
N PHE A 692 10.24 -7.94 -18.51
CA PHE A 692 10.34 -8.04 -19.97
C PHE A 692 9.08 -8.60 -20.60
N GLU A 693 8.50 -9.67 -20.05
CA GLU A 693 7.27 -10.28 -20.57
C GLU A 693 6.06 -9.34 -20.51
N ALA A 694 6.02 -8.46 -19.50
CA ALA A 694 4.97 -7.47 -19.32
C ALA A 694 5.09 -6.25 -20.26
N VAL A 695 6.29 -5.94 -20.77
CA VAL A 695 6.45 -4.92 -21.82
C VAL A 695 5.79 -5.43 -23.09
N SER A 696 4.87 -4.67 -23.70
CA SER A 696 4.22 -5.13 -24.94
C SER A 696 5.24 -5.20 -26.10
N ASP A 697 4.99 -6.05 -27.09
CA ASP A 697 5.85 -6.11 -28.29
C ASP A 697 5.88 -4.77 -29.03
N ALA A 698 4.77 -4.03 -29.03
CA ALA A 698 4.70 -2.69 -29.61
C ALA A 698 5.60 -1.69 -28.86
N GLU A 699 5.55 -1.69 -27.52
CA GLU A 699 6.39 -0.84 -26.67
C GLU A 699 7.88 -1.19 -26.84
N TYR A 700 8.22 -2.48 -26.80
CA TYR A 700 9.60 -2.92 -26.97
C TYR A 700 10.16 -2.60 -28.37
N SER A 701 9.34 -2.78 -29.41
CA SER A 701 9.68 -2.39 -30.78
C SER A 701 9.93 -0.89 -30.88
N ALA A 702 9.11 -0.07 -30.22
CA ALA A 702 9.28 1.37 -30.19
C ALA A 702 10.61 1.77 -29.52
N MET A 703 11.02 1.09 -28.44
CA MET A 703 12.32 1.30 -27.80
C MET A 703 13.51 0.90 -28.70
N LEU A 704 13.38 -0.17 -29.48
CA LEU A 704 14.46 -0.64 -30.39
C LEU A 704 14.57 0.16 -31.69
N THR A 705 13.47 0.73 -32.16
CA THR A 705 13.40 1.37 -33.49
C THR A 705 14.43 2.50 -33.70
N PRO A 706 14.65 3.44 -32.75
CA PRO A 706 15.68 4.46 -32.90
C PRO A 706 17.09 3.88 -33.04
N ILE A 707 17.40 2.83 -32.27
CA ILE A 707 18.69 2.13 -32.31
C ILE A 707 18.89 1.46 -33.68
N ALA A 708 17.87 0.74 -34.14
CA ALA A 708 17.88 0.06 -35.42
C ALA A 708 18.11 1.02 -36.59
N LYS A 709 17.37 2.15 -36.62
CA LYS A 709 17.48 3.17 -37.67
C LYS A 709 18.87 3.82 -37.69
N ALA A 710 19.40 4.18 -36.52
CA ALA A 710 20.71 4.80 -36.41
C ALA A 710 21.84 3.84 -36.85
N GLY A 711 21.78 2.56 -36.46
CA GLY A 711 22.81 1.60 -36.84
C GLY A 711 22.70 1.06 -38.27
N ALA A 712 21.50 0.96 -38.85
CA ALA A 712 21.33 0.51 -40.24
C ALA A 712 21.92 1.50 -41.25
N THR A 713 21.85 2.80 -40.93
CA THR A 713 22.38 3.89 -41.78
C THR A 713 23.85 4.20 -41.51
N ALA A 714 24.39 3.80 -40.36
CA ALA A 714 25.79 4.03 -40.02
C ALA A 714 26.76 3.25 -40.94
N PRO A 715 27.91 3.84 -41.31
CA PRO A 715 28.94 3.17 -42.09
C PRO A 715 29.65 2.06 -41.31
N LEU A 716 29.67 2.14 -39.97
CA LEU A 716 30.34 1.20 -39.09
C LEU A 716 29.44 0.88 -37.89
N CYS A 717 28.76 -0.25 -37.96
CA CYS A 717 27.90 -0.78 -36.91
C CYS A 717 28.11 -2.29 -36.78
N HIS A 718 28.42 -2.78 -35.57
CA HIS A 718 28.91 -4.14 -35.37
C HIS A 718 27.84 -5.22 -35.53
N TRP A 719 26.59 -4.93 -35.17
CA TRP A 719 25.48 -5.87 -35.33
C TRP A 719 24.92 -5.90 -36.75
N LYS A 720 25.18 -4.87 -37.55
CA LYS A 720 24.60 -4.69 -38.89
C LYS A 720 24.87 -5.89 -39.83
N PRO A 721 26.10 -6.43 -39.94
CA PRO A 721 26.35 -7.59 -40.81
C PRO A 721 25.53 -8.83 -40.44
N ALA A 722 25.28 -9.06 -39.14
CA ALA A 722 24.46 -10.19 -38.70
C ALA A 722 22.98 -10.00 -39.10
N MET A 723 22.45 -8.78 -38.94
CA MET A 723 21.08 -8.45 -39.33
C MET A 723 20.90 -8.42 -40.86
N GLU A 724 21.91 -7.98 -41.62
CA GLU A 724 21.93 -8.09 -43.09
C GLU A 724 21.86 -9.55 -43.53
N LYS A 725 22.58 -10.46 -42.86
CA LYS A 725 22.52 -11.90 -43.13
C LYS A 725 21.13 -12.48 -42.84
N ILE A 726 20.53 -12.13 -41.71
CA ILE A 726 19.17 -12.55 -41.33
C ILE A 726 18.13 -12.03 -42.33
N ALA A 727 18.20 -10.74 -42.67
CA ALA A 727 17.31 -10.10 -43.64
C ALA A 727 17.45 -10.69 -45.05
N THR A 728 18.69 -10.94 -45.51
CA THR A 728 18.97 -11.56 -46.81
C THR A 728 18.44 -12.99 -46.88
N ALA A 729 18.61 -13.77 -45.81
CA ALA A 729 18.07 -15.14 -45.74
C ALA A 729 16.54 -15.16 -45.83
N LYS A 730 15.86 -14.16 -45.26
CA LYS A 730 14.39 -14.05 -45.31
C LYS A 730 13.86 -13.57 -46.67
N THR A 731 14.64 -12.77 -47.40
CA THR A 731 14.18 -12.07 -48.62
C THR A 731 14.73 -12.63 -49.93
N GLY A 732 15.72 -13.52 -49.87
CA GLY A 732 16.30 -14.17 -51.06
C GLY A 732 17.21 -13.27 -51.91
N GLY A 733 17.55 -12.06 -51.43
CA GLY A 733 18.39 -11.08 -52.12
C GLY A 733 19.03 -10.09 -51.15
N LYS A 734 19.90 -9.19 -51.66
CA LYS A 734 20.62 -8.21 -50.81
C LYS A 734 19.61 -7.33 -50.04
N ALA A 735 19.67 -7.39 -48.70
CA ALA A 735 18.76 -6.63 -47.85
C ALA A 735 18.95 -5.11 -47.97
N ASN A 736 17.85 -4.36 -47.99
CA ASN A 736 17.86 -2.90 -47.89
C ASN A 736 17.83 -2.43 -46.41
N ALA A 737 18.03 -1.13 -46.18
CA ALA A 737 18.12 -0.58 -44.82
C ALA A 737 16.84 -0.81 -43.98
N ALA A 738 15.65 -0.76 -44.57
CA ALA A 738 14.40 -1.02 -43.85
C ALA A 738 14.31 -2.50 -43.41
N GLN A 739 14.69 -3.42 -44.29
CA GLN A 739 14.73 -4.85 -43.97
C GLN A 739 15.77 -5.18 -42.88
N VAL A 740 16.88 -4.45 -42.83
CA VAL A 740 17.89 -4.57 -41.76
C VAL A 740 17.35 -4.03 -40.43
N VAL A 741 16.59 -2.93 -40.46
CA VAL A 741 15.88 -2.40 -39.28
C VAL A 741 14.87 -3.43 -38.75
N ASP A 742 14.04 -3.99 -39.63
CA ASP A 742 13.06 -5.00 -39.26
C ASP A 742 13.74 -6.26 -38.69
N ALA A 743 14.85 -6.69 -39.27
CA ALA A 743 15.62 -7.83 -38.75
C ALA A 743 16.14 -7.56 -37.33
N PHE A 744 16.64 -6.35 -37.05
CA PHE A 744 17.11 -5.96 -35.72
C PHE A 744 15.98 -5.95 -34.69
N VAL A 745 14.83 -5.33 -35.02
CA VAL A 745 13.68 -5.25 -34.12
C VAL A 745 13.12 -6.66 -33.83
N ASN A 746 12.93 -7.48 -34.87
CA ASN A 746 12.45 -8.85 -34.71
C ASN A 746 13.42 -9.71 -33.88
N TYR A 747 14.74 -9.57 -34.09
CA TYR A 747 15.73 -10.27 -33.28
C TYR A 747 15.64 -9.90 -31.79
N GLY A 748 15.44 -8.61 -31.50
CA GLY A 748 15.22 -8.14 -30.13
C GLY A 748 13.93 -8.66 -29.51
N LEU A 749 12.82 -8.67 -30.26
CA LEU A 749 11.54 -9.23 -29.82
C LEU A 749 11.68 -10.74 -29.53
N ASP A 750 12.34 -11.48 -30.41
CA ASP A 750 12.60 -12.91 -30.22
C ASP A 750 13.40 -13.14 -28.92
N ARG A 751 14.41 -12.31 -28.64
CA ARG A 751 15.16 -12.39 -27.38
C ARG A 751 14.31 -12.14 -26.16
N LYS A 752 13.56 -11.04 -26.16
CA LYS A 752 12.67 -10.65 -25.07
C LYS A 752 11.64 -11.76 -24.81
N ASN A 753 10.96 -12.23 -25.85
CA ASN A 753 9.90 -13.25 -25.74
C ASN A 753 10.43 -14.65 -25.38
N ASN A 754 11.72 -14.92 -25.61
CA ASN A 754 12.35 -16.19 -25.23
C ASN A 754 13.21 -16.10 -23.97
N VAL A 755 13.31 -14.94 -23.29
CA VAL A 755 14.25 -14.74 -22.16
C VAL A 755 14.08 -15.80 -21.06
N ARG A 756 12.83 -16.14 -20.71
CA ARG A 756 12.51 -17.19 -19.73
C ARG A 756 13.06 -18.54 -20.15
N LYS A 757 12.79 -18.93 -21.41
CA LYS A 757 13.25 -20.20 -21.98
C LYS A 757 14.78 -20.25 -22.06
N SER A 758 15.43 -19.13 -22.42
CA SER A 758 16.89 -19.00 -22.45
C SER A 758 17.51 -19.22 -21.07
N PHE A 759 16.98 -18.55 -20.03
CA PHE A 759 17.52 -18.68 -18.68
C PHE A 759 17.20 -20.01 -18.01
N LEU A 760 16.02 -20.58 -18.25
CA LEU A 760 15.72 -21.95 -17.84
C LEU A 760 16.76 -22.93 -18.40
N LYS A 761 17.01 -22.89 -19.73
CA LYS A 761 18.02 -23.72 -20.39
C LYS A 761 19.41 -23.47 -19.80
N PHE A 762 19.81 -22.21 -19.67
CA PHE A 762 21.12 -21.83 -19.16
C PHE A 762 21.37 -22.36 -17.74
N PHE A 763 20.45 -22.17 -16.80
CA PHE A 763 20.63 -22.67 -15.43
C PHE A 763 20.65 -24.19 -15.37
N SER A 764 19.78 -24.87 -16.13
CA SER A 764 19.76 -26.32 -16.19
C SER A 764 21.05 -26.90 -16.78
N GLU A 765 21.56 -26.37 -17.88
CA GLU A 765 22.79 -26.85 -18.54
C GLU A 765 24.05 -26.61 -17.71
N ASN A 766 24.05 -25.58 -16.86
CA ASN A 766 25.16 -25.29 -15.95
C ASN A 766 25.01 -25.95 -14.57
N GLY A 767 24.00 -26.81 -14.37
CA GLY A 767 23.80 -27.55 -13.12
C GLY A 767 23.49 -26.65 -11.92
N ILE A 768 22.79 -25.53 -12.13
CA ILE A 768 22.44 -24.59 -11.07
C ILE A 768 21.11 -25.01 -10.43
N ASP A 769 21.15 -25.33 -9.14
CA ASP A 769 19.99 -25.77 -8.36
C ASP A 769 18.82 -24.78 -8.43
N GLY A 770 17.60 -25.29 -8.57
CA GLY A 770 16.36 -24.48 -8.60
C GLY A 770 16.01 -23.87 -9.95
N ALA A 771 16.63 -24.32 -11.05
CA ALA A 771 16.34 -23.81 -12.40
C ALA A 771 14.85 -23.94 -12.80
N ASP A 772 14.16 -24.98 -12.33
CA ASP A 772 12.75 -25.26 -12.61
C ASP A 772 11.79 -24.17 -12.07
N ILE A 773 12.22 -23.40 -11.07
CA ILE A 773 11.46 -22.27 -10.52
C ILE A 773 11.15 -21.23 -11.59
N ILE A 774 12.04 -21.06 -12.58
CA ILE A 774 11.84 -20.13 -13.70
C ILE A 774 10.70 -20.60 -14.61
N ALA A 775 10.43 -21.91 -14.70
CA ALA A 775 9.30 -22.43 -15.48
C ALA A 775 7.97 -22.29 -14.73
N LYS A 776 7.97 -22.45 -13.40
CA LYS A 776 6.76 -22.44 -12.55
C LYS A 776 6.18 -21.05 -12.27
N ALA A 777 6.96 -20.00 -12.52
CA ALA A 777 6.56 -18.61 -12.31
C ALA A 777 6.00 -17.92 -13.57
N ALA A 778 5.56 -18.70 -14.57
CA ALA A 778 4.98 -18.23 -15.83
C ALA A 778 3.46 -18.03 -15.71
#